data_AF-A0A1H9MRP5-F1
#
_entry.id   AF-A0A1H9MRP5-F1
#
_cell.length_a   1.000
_cell.length_b   1.000
_cell.length_c   1.000
_cell.angle_alpha   90.00
_cell.angle_beta   90.00
_cell.angle_gamma   90.00
#
_symmetry.space_group_name_H-M   'P 1'
#
loop_
_entity.id
_entity.type
_entity.pdbx_description
1 polymer ?
#
loop_
_entity_poly.entity_id
_entity_poly.type
_entity_poly.pdbx_seq_one_letter_code
_entity_poly.pdbx_strand_id
1 'polypeptide(L)'
;MQSTNLGTSNSINAPATPFDVRSLQQRAAALMASYPDLYSLAFRAARQIVLKHTGKLLNPTKVYWHRFTQANNSGSTFTGWEHVGAPTESMTLVELVMHRFSADDNVSADELNTYSGFYTAGADQRFYNEHNEVPMLPSAVLQDFWKLDFAGACKQKVDAFWHAHEQDFCTFAKINLLSLAGLALSKKQLSVEDFQTVLIAVTGATDPHVTWQMLQDNVGFAAGVTMQVFQLAGHDSRDMLLIQDSRGRQLLFKPDAQPVFHCFADEQALYRWVQAQLGEAQTRAALVSHFAHDAEQQALVSARVSRRAAQPWSAEQTLIGDSRPAGPKPVFEQLRDKARHEMTQDLNAQLTSSASLRKQMWIGYLGAFIRIANGVAPLAWPIALSLVGASVINVGLSIDQAINGRTRQLRKSGVMGAIVNTVYLFLNLPLLADIGRAAEAVPVVGDTAETEAPSLAGLEGNELLDQVPANSDTGLARGVHVLENGETWITLGDLPYRVRYLEDLKTWAVVDPHNPYAFNGALPVRLNALDQWELIKAPKLVGGQPPMEDGVEASEGSGAKTKKPYATTSSAFWDTHMQFNLAEERRLSRLGNERQKSVTHVYELESDEEVVTDSEGEDVVYDAWDEKHRVFKTTDPMYFGGAIARYTDEDDAYNVFLRSGERKGPRQIENVERLLEDLAEIQPNNDVPLYRGGSGERGTSGKVFRKGTLKQGDVLVNTDFTSFSENPYIARVFASSQGGAASSSHTGAITFDDTSVVFELPAGEYLNALPISPFSENPNEVESLFMPGHYFQIQRIQEVAGSDYRFMNVQLREIPAEQVTGPAHDMRTGVVFNREAYAEKLGDDAKVLVDTFFPPKP
;
A
#
# COMPACT_ATOMS: atom_id res chain seq x y z
N MET A 1 -21.54 -60.41 12.28
CA MET A 1 -22.78 -60.24 11.47
C MET A 1 -23.04 -58.76 11.33
N GLN A 2 -23.27 -58.33 10.10
CA GLN A 2 -23.42 -56.93 9.67
C GLN A 2 -24.55 -56.21 10.41
N SER A 3 -24.35 -54.93 10.69
CA SER A 3 -25.44 -53.95 10.71
C SER A 3 -24.90 -52.64 10.15
N THR A 4 -25.31 -52.36 8.93
CA THR A 4 -25.30 -51.08 8.22
C THR A 4 -25.86 -49.94 9.06
N ASN A 5 -25.20 -48.78 9.05
CA ASN A 5 -25.85 -47.50 9.32
C ASN A 5 -25.51 -46.53 8.19
N LEU A 6 -26.57 -46.08 7.52
CA LEU A 6 -26.57 -45.08 6.45
C LEU A 6 -26.25 -43.70 7.03
N GLY A 7 -25.61 -42.88 6.21
CA GLY A 7 -25.14 -41.55 6.57
C GLY A 7 -26.24 -40.51 6.74
N THR A 8 -25.83 -39.39 7.33
CA THR A 8 -26.05 -38.01 6.85
C THR A 8 -25.54 -37.07 7.93
N SER A 9 -24.39 -36.44 7.68
CA SER A 9 -24.01 -35.19 8.33
C SER A 9 -23.53 -34.26 7.23
N ASN A 10 -24.48 -33.55 6.61
CA ASN A 10 -24.16 -32.30 5.94
C ASN A 10 -23.74 -31.34 7.06
N SER A 11 -22.44 -31.19 7.26
CA SER A 11 -21.91 -30.04 7.99
C SER A 11 -22.23 -28.82 7.15
N ILE A 12 -23.21 -28.03 7.61
CA ILE A 12 -23.43 -26.67 7.14
C ILE A 12 -22.13 -25.93 7.45
N ASN A 13 -21.33 -25.67 6.42
CA ASN A 13 -20.16 -24.81 6.53
C ASN A 13 -20.67 -23.44 6.99
N ALA A 14 -20.24 -23.00 8.16
CA ALA A 14 -20.34 -21.59 8.54
C ALA A 14 -19.72 -20.74 7.42
N PRO A 15 -20.30 -19.58 7.07
CA PRO A 15 -19.72 -18.71 6.06
C PRO A 15 -18.29 -18.35 6.47
N ALA A 16 -17.33 -18.56 5.55
CA ALA A 16 -15.96 -18.14 5.74
C ALA A 16 -15.96 -16.62 5.98
N THR A 17 -15.48 -16.18 7.14
CA THR A 17 -15.39 -14.76 7.48
C THR A 17 -14.49 -14.04 6.47
N PRO A 18 -14.89 -12.84 5.99
CA PRO A 18 -14.02 -11.95 5.22
C PRO A 18 -12.68 -11.70 5.94
N PHE A 19 -11.66 -11.28 5.20
CA PHE A 19 -10.37 -10.89 5.77
C PHE A 19 -10.55 -9.90 6.92
N ASP A 20 -10.07 -10.25 8.12
CA ASP A 20 -9.80 -9.23 9.14
C ASP A 20 -8.50 -8.52 8.74
N VAL A 21 -8.64 -7.31 8.20
CA VAL A 21 -7.55 -6.41 7.78
C VAL A 21 -6.48 -6.31 8.87
N ARG A 22 -6.90 -6.19 10.14
CA ARG A 22 -5.98 -6.11 11.27
C ARG A 22 -5.18 -7.39 11.46
N SER A 23 -5.81 -8.55 11.26
CA SER A 23 -5.12 -9.84 11.39
C SER A 23 -4.00 -10.01 10.35
N LEU A 24 -4.21 -9.57 9.10
CA LEU A 24 -3.22 -9.68 8.04
C LEU A 24 -2.06 -8.70 8.25
N GLN A 25 -2.37 -7.46 8.65
CA GLN A 25 -1.38 -6.47 9.03
C GLN A 25 -0.55 -6.91 10.26
N GLN A 26 -1.18 -7.48 11.29
CA GLN A 26 -0.49 -8.02 12.46
C GLN A 26 0.41 -9.20 12.11
N ARG A 27 -0.01 -10.09 11.19
CA ARG A 27 0.83 -11.19 10.70
C ARG A 27 2.02 -10.68 9.91
N ALA A 28 1.81 -9.70 9.05
CA ALA A 28 2.92 -9.03 8.35
C ALA A 28 3.89 -8.40 9.35
N ALA A 29 3.38 -7.72 10.39
CA ALA A 29 4.19 -7.15 11.46
C ALA A 29 4.95 -8.21 12.29
N ALA A 30 4.31 -9.33 12.62
CA ALA A 30 4.93 -10.43 13.35
C ALA A 30 6.04 -11.11 12.53
N LEU A 31 5.78 -11.35 11.24
CA LEU A 31 6.77 -11.83 10.27
C LEU A 31 7.95 -10.85 10.16
N MET A 32 7.68 -9.54 10.24
CA MET A 32 8.71 -8.52 10.23
C MET A 32 9.60 -8.57 11.48
N ALA A 33 8.99 -8.59 12.65
CA ALA A 33 9.70 -8.59 13.93
C ALA A 33 10.54 -9.86 14.16
N SER A 34 10.10 -11.01 13.62
CA SER A 34 10.76 -12.30 13.82
C SER A 34 11.90 -12.58 12.83
N TYR A 35 12.03 -11.77 11.77
CA TYR A 35 13.01 -12.05 10.73
C TYR A 35 14.45 -12.06 11.27
N PRO A 36 15.28 -13.02 10.82
CA PRO A 36 16.64 -13.20 11.32
C PRO A 36 17.61 -12.18 10.72
N ASP A 37 17.49 -10.91 11.11
CA ASP A 37 18.48 -9.89 10.76
C ASP A 37 19.82 -10.14 11.48
N LEU A 38 20.79 -10.66 10.73
CA LEU A 38 22.14 -10.96 11.19
C LEU A 38 22.92 -9.70 11.54
N TYR A 39 22.67 -8.59 10.84
CA TYR A 39 23.33 -7.32 11.11
C TYR A 39 22.88 -6.79 12.47
N SER A 40 21.58 -6.78 12.74
CA SER A 40 21.04 -6.39 14.05
C SER A 40 21.53 -7.30 15.19
N LEU A 41 21.73 -8.59 14.94
CA LEU A 41 22.37 -9.48 15.91
C LEU A 41 23.83 -9.07 16.17
N ALA A 42 24.61 -8.82 15.12
CA ALA A 42 26.01 -8.41 15.22
C ALA A 42 26.16 -7.04 15.89
N PHE A 43 25.29 -6.09 15.55
CA PHE A 43 25.24 -4.76 16.14
C PHE A 43 24.94 -4.82 17.64
N ARG A 44 23.95 -5.61 18.07
CA ARG A 44 23.64 -5.79 19.50
C ARG A 44 24.80 -6.42 20.26
N ALA A 45 25.43 -7.46 19.70
CA ALA A 45 26.61 -8.07 20.30
C ALA A 45 27.79 -7.07 20.39
N ALA A 46 28.02 -6.29 19.34
CA ALA A 46 29.04 -5.24 19.31
C ALA A 46 28.77 -4.15 20.35
N ARG A 47 27.52 -3.68 20.48
CA ARG A 47 27.09 -2.69 21.49
C ARG A 47 27.32 -3.21 22.91
N GLN A 48 27.02 -4.48 23.16
CA GLN A 48 27.29 -5.13 24.46
C GLN A 48 28.79 -5.20 24.77
N ILE A 49 29.64 -5.51 23.77
CA ILE A 49 31.10 -5.54 23.93
C ILE A 49 31.62 -4.13 24.27
N VAL A 50 31.20 -3.11 23.52
CA VAL A 50 31.59 -1.71 23.79
C VAL A 50 31.17 -1.30 25.19
N LEU A 51 29.92 -1.53 25.57
CA LEU A 51 29.40 -1.16 26.89
C LEU A 51 30.17 -1.87 28.01
N LYS A 52 30.46 -3.17 27.83
CA LYS A 52 31.19 -3.98 28.80
C LYS A 52 32.61 -3.46 29.07
N HIS A 53 33.34 -3.07 28.03
CA HIS A 53 34.74 -2.67 28.18
C HIS A 53 34.91 -1.17 28.45
N THR A 54 34.03 -0.33 27.92
CA THR A 54 34.20 1.14 28.00
C THR A 54 33.27 1.80 29.03
N GLY A 55 32.20 1.13 29.45
CA GLY A 55 31.13 1.72 30.25
C GLY A 55 30.31 2.78 29.52
N LYS A 56 30.48 2.94 28.19
CA LYS A 56 29.84 3.96 27.36
C LYS A 56 28.97 3.32 26.28
N LEU A 57 27.90 4.01 25.89
CA LEU A 57 27.03 3.65 24.76
C LEU A 57 27.56 4.26 23.45
N LEU A 58 28.76 3.84 23.01
CA LEU A 58 29.29 4.31 21.70
C LEU A 58 28.60 3.55 20.56
N ASN A 59 28.35 4.25 19.45
CA ASN A 59 27.80 3.63 18.23
C ASN A 59 28.82 2.64 17.63
N PRO A 60 28.55 1.31 17.61
CA PRO A 60 29.50 0.31 17.14
C PRO A 60 29.84 0.41 15.64
N THR A 61 29.05 1.13 14.84
CA THR A 61 29.35 1.41 13.43
C THR A 61 30.41 2.51 13.26
N LYS A 62 30.70 3.24 14.35
CA LYS A 62 31.75 4.27 14.44
C LYS A 62 32.92 3.82 15.32
N VAL A 63 32.93 2.56 15.74
CA VAL A 63 34.06 1.92 16.40
C VAL A 63 34.72 1.01 15.37
N TYR A 64 35.97 1.30 15.05
CA TYR A 64 36.75 0.59 14.06
C TYR A 64 37.84 -0.24 14.73
N TRP A 65 37.97 -1.49 14.31
CA TRP A 65 39.16 -2.28 14.54
C TRP A 65 40.10 -2.15 13.35
N HIS A 66 41.36 -1.83 13.64
CA HIS A 66 42.41 -1.65 12.64
C HIS A 66 43.60 -2.55 12.95
N ARG A 67 44.14 -3.23 11.94
CA ARG A 67 45.40 -3.98 11.99
C ARG A 67 46.50 -3.24 11.25
N PHE A 68 47.72 -3.31 11.76
CA PHE A 68 48.92 -2.67 11.22
C PHE A 68 50.08 -3.66 11.13
N THR A 69 51.10 -3.30 10.36
CA THR A 69 52.37 -4.06 10.27
C THR A 69 53.47 -3.48 11.15
N GLN A 70 53.25 -2.29 11.70
CA GLN A 70 54.19 -1.58 12.57
C GLN A 70 53.46 -1.03 13.79
N ALA A 71 54.18 -0.97 14.90
CA ALA A 71 53.69 -0.46 16.17
C ALA A 71 54.83 0.27 16.90
N ASN A 72 54.53 1.44 17.45
CA ASN A 72 55.47 2.17 18.30
C ASN A 72 54.98 2.10 19.75
N ASN A 73 55.90 1.95 20.69
CA ASN A 73 55.57 1.97 22.11
C ASN A 73 55.06 3.36 22.51
N SER A 74 53.92 3.41 23.20
CA SER A 74 53.39 4.64 23.79
C SER A 74 52.77 4.35 25.16
N GLY A 75 53.31 4.98 26.20
CA GLY A 75 52.75 4.86 27.56
C GLY A 75 51.44 5.64 27.76
N SER A 76 51.01 6.42 26.77
CA SER A 76 49.79 7.23 26.82
C SER A 76 48.56 6.52 26.25
N THR A 77 48.74 5.44 25.48
CA THR A 77 47.64 4.69 24.85
C THR A 77 47.19 3.52 25.72
N PHE A 78 45.93 3.12 25.56
CA PHE A 78 45.33 2.03 26.32
C PHE A 78 45.97 0.67 26.05
N THR A 79 46.39 0.41 24.80
CA THR A 79 47.06 -0.84 24.41
C THR A 79 48.56 -0.84 24.74
N GLY A 80 49.15 0.33 25.02
CA GLY A 80 50.59 0.53 25.13
C GLY A 80 51.29 0.74 23.77
N TRP A 81 50.54 0.80 22.68
CA TRP A 81 51.02 0.96 21.32
C TRP A 81 50.29 2.09 20.58
N GLU A 82 51.01 2.79 19.71
CA GLU A 82 50.45 3.71 18.71
C GLU A 82 50.82 3.23 17.29
N HIS A 83 50.01 3.62 16.31
CA HIS A 83 50.24 3.25 14.91
C HIS A 83 50.22 4.46 13.98
N VAL A 84 51.05 4.39 12.94
CA VAL A 84 51.21 5.45 11.94
C VAL A 84 51.05 4.88 10.54
N GLY A 85 50.23 5.53 9.73
CA GLY A 85 49.94 5.13 8.36
C GLY A 85 48.68 4.29 8.22
N ALA A 86 48.40 3.86 7.00
CA ALA A 86 47.16 3.15 6.69
C ALA A 86 47.15 1.74 7.28
N PRO A 87 46.03 1.30 7.87
CA PRO A 87 45.90 -0.06 8.37
C PRO A 87 45.88 -1.07 7.22
N THR A 88 46.39 -2.28 7.46
CA THR A 88 46.33 -3.40 6.52
C THR A 88 44.95 -4.06 6.50
N GLU A 89 44.25 -4.02 7.63
CA GLU A 89 42.86 -4.42 7.75
C GLU A 89 42.09 -3.38 8.56
N SER A 90 40.89 -3.06 8.12
CA SER A 90 40.01 -2.10 8.78
C SER A 90 38.59 -2.63 8.69
N MET A 91 37.92 -2.71 9.83
CA MET A 91 36.54 -3.18 9.96
C MET A 91 35.85 -2.37 11.06
N THR A 92 34.57 -2.08 10.93
CA THR A 92 33.75 -1.69 12.08
C THR A 92 33.66 -2.85 13.07
N LEU A 93 33.37 -2.57 14.34
CA LEU A 93 33.20 -3.61 15.34
C LEU A 93 32.05 -4.58 14.96
N VAL A 94 31.01 -4.09 14.30
CA VAL A 94 29.90 -4.91 13.79
C VAL A 94 30.40 -5.93 12.76
N GLU A 95 31.21 -5.49 11.81
CA GLU A 95 31.83 -6.38 10.82
C GLU A 95 32.77 -7.39 11.49
N LEU A 96 33.55 -6.95 12.48
CA LEU A 96 34.46 -7.83 13.23
C LEU A 96 33.72 -8.91 14.04
N VAL A 97 32.55 -8.62 14.62
CA VAL A 97 31.71 -9.63 15.31
C VAL A 97 31.31 -10.76 14.37
N MET A 98 31.01 -10.45 13.11
CA MET A 98 30.63 -11.44 12.10
C MET A 98 31.84 -12.25 11.62
N HIS A 99 32.90 -11.55 11.22
CA HIS A 99 34.07 -12.17 10.60
C HIS A 99 34.96 -12.89 11.60
N ARG A 100 34.92 -12.48 12.88
CA ARG A 100 35.84 -12.88 13.94
C ARG A 100 37.30 -12.51 13.63
N PHE A 101 38.15 -12.70 14.62
CA PHE A 101 39.60 -12.68 14.40
C PHE A 101 40.04 -13.93 13.64
N SER A 102 41.21 -13.87 13.02
CA SER A 102 41.75 -15.00 12.25
C SER A 102 42.10 -16.18 13.16
N ALA A 103 42.27 -17.37 12.56
CA ALA A 103 42.72 -18.55 13.29
C ALA A 103 44.09 -18.32 13.97
N ASP A 104 44.99 -17.57 13.32
CA ASP A 104 46.33 -17.29 13.84
C ASP A 104 46.30 -16.36 15.06
N ASP A 105 45.35 -15.42 15.11
CA ASP A 105 45.17 -14.53 16.27
C ASP A 105 44.75 -15.28 17.55
N ASN A 106 44.15 -16.47 17.41
CA ASN A 106 43.83 -17.32 18.57
C ASN A 106 45.07 -17.91 19.22
N VAL A 107 46.17 -18.02 18.47
CA VAL A 107 47.43 -18.60 18.95
C VAL A 107 48.35 -17.50 19.50
N SER A 108 48.28 -16.28 18.94
CA SER A 108 49.14 -15.14 19.28
C SER A 108 48.37 -13.91 19.80
N ALA A 109 47.58 -14.07 20.87
CA ALA A 109 46.76 -12.98 21.42
C ALA A 109 47.55 -11.73 21.87
N ASP A 110 48.82 -11.89 22.27
CA ASP A 110 49.70 -10.78 22.65
C ASP A 110 50.13 -9.93 21.44
N GLU A 111 50.36 -10.58 20.28
CA GLU A 111 50.65 -9.88 19.03
C GLU A 111 49.42 -9.11 18.53
N LEU A 112 48.22 -9.62 18.80
CA LEU A 112 46.97 -8.94 18.45
C LEU A 112 46.84 -7.58 19.15
N ASN A 113 47.21 -7.47 20.43
CA ASN A 113 47.23 -6.17 21.13
C ASN A 113 48.34 -5.24 20.62
N THR A 114 49.42 -5.82 20.08
CA THR A 114 50.59 -5.07 19.61
C THR A 114 50.37 -4.48 18.23
N TYR A 115 49.73 -5.21 17.34
CA TYR A 115 49.56 -4.84 15.92
C TYR A 115 48.12 -4.43 15.57
N SER A 116 47.24 -4.28 16.56
CA SER A 116 45.88 -3.82 16.32
C SER A 116 45.29 -3.06 17.50
N GLY A 117 44.23 -2.30 17.25
CA GLY A 117 43.51 -1.55 18.28
C GLY A 117 42.12 -1.12 17.81
N PHE A 118 41.35 -0.54 18.74
CA PHE A 118 40.03 0.01 18.45
C PHE A 118 40.06 1.54 18.46
N TYR A 119 39.38 2.16 17.50
CA TYR A 119 39.43 3.61 17.27
C TYR A 119 38.06 4.17 16.87
N THR A 120 37.84 5.46 17.12
CA THR A 120 36.65 6.20 16.66
C THR A 120 36.79 6.71 15.22
N ALA A 121 38.00 6.67 14.66
CA ALA A 121 38.31 7.16 13.34
C ALA A 121 38.51 6.04 12.31
N GLY A 122 38.10 6.31 11.07
CA GLY A 122 38.23 5.39 9.94
C GLY A 122 39.68 5.24 9.44
N ALA A 123 39.86 4.41 8.41
CA ALA A 123 41.16 4.04 7.84
C ALA A 123 41.93 5.18 7.13
N ASP A 124 41.30 6.34 6.97
CA ASP A 124 41.84 7.53 6.30
C ASP A 124 42.75 8.38 7.21
N GLN A 125 42.80 8.06 8.50
CA GLN A 125 43.66 8.78 9.43
C GLN A 125 45.13 8.36 9.31
N ARG A 126 46.01 9.32 9.61
CA ARG A 126 47.46 9.11 9.63
C ARG A 126 47.97 8.56 10.96
N PHE A 127 47.34 8.93 12.07
CA PHE A 127 47.77 8.58 13.43
C PHE A 127 46.64 7.90 14.19
N TYR A 128 46.95 6.79 14.84
CA TYR A 128 46.05 6.01 15.66
C TYR A 128 46.68 5.88 17.05
N ASN A 129 46.15 6.65 18.01
CA ASN A 129 46.73 6.85 19.33
C ASN A 129 45.66 7.29 20.35
N GLU A 130 46.06 7.83 21.51
CA GLU A 130 45.19 8.17 22.63
C GLU A 130 44.09 9.19 22.30
N HIS A 131 44.24 9.95 21.20
CA HIS A 131 43.28 10.98 20.80
C HIS A 131 42.05 10.40 20.08
N ASN A 132 42.18 9.20 19.51
CA ASN A 132 41.11 8.55 18.76
C ASN A 132 40.91 7.09 19.16
N GLU A 133 41.60 6.58 20.18
CA GLU A 133 41.41 5.23 20.68
C GLU A 133 40.06 5.03 21.37
N VAL A 134 39.57 3.80 21.30
CA VAL A 134 38.47 3.30 22.11
C VAL A 134 39.10 2.35 23.13
N PRO A 135 38.91 2.57 24.44
CA PRO A 135 39.64 1.85 25.49
C PRO A 135 39.16 0.40 25.63
N MET A 136 39.60 -0.45 24.70
CA MET A 136 39.31 -1.88 24.62
C MET A 136 40.56 -2.62 24.14
N LEU A 137 40.91 -3.73 24.78
CA LEU A 137 42.01 -4.59 24.32
C LEU A 137 41.50 -5.59 23.27
N PRO A 138 42.15 -5.70 22.09
CA PRO A 138 41.81 -6.73 21.10
C PRO A 138 41.75 -8.15 21.66
N SER A 139 42.71 -8.53 22.50
CA SER A 139 42.72 -9.84 23.20
C SER A 139 41.53 -10.04 24.14
N ALA A 140 41.02 -8.99 24.79
CA ALA A 140 39.84 -9.08 25.65
C ALA A 140 38.56 -9.25 24.81
N VAL A 141 38.47 -8.57 23.67
CA VAL A 141 37.39 -8.76 22.71
C VAL A 141 37.44 -10.16 22.09
N LEU A 142 38.64 -10.69 21.82
CA LEU A 142 38.82 -12.07 21.39
C LEU A 142 38.23 -13.07 22.40
N GLN A 143 38.48 -12.88 23.70
CA GLN A 143 37.87 -13.71 24.75
C GLN A 143 36.34 -13.62 24.79
N ASP A 144 35.78 -12.45 24.47
CA ASP A 144 34.33 -12.29 24.36
C ASP A 144 33.76 -13.02 23.16
N PHE A 145 34.49 -13.03 22.04
CA PHE A 145 34.11 -13.81 20.86
C PHE A 145 34.10 -15.31 21.13
N TRP A 146 35.05 -15.83 21.93
CA TRP A 146 35.05 -17.22 22.38
C TRP A 146 33.83 -17.60 23.23
N LYS A 147 33.36 -16.68 24.06
CA LYS A 147 32.17 -16.88 24.91
C LYS A 147 30.87 -16.73 24.13
N LEU A 148 30.90 -15.99 23.03
CA LEU A 148 29.74 -15.73 22.18
C LEU A 148 29.61 -16.80 21.10
N ASP A 149 28.67 -17.74 21.25
CA ASP A 149 28.26 -18.62 20.15
C ASP A 149 27.36 -17.87 19.14
N PHE A 150 27.95 -16.89 18.44
CA PHE A 150 27.23 -16.06 17.48
C PHE A 150 26.71 -16.87 16.30
N ALA A 151 27.52 -17.81 15.79
CA ALA A 151 27.14 -18.68 14.68
C ALA A 151 25.95 -19.58 15.05
N GLY A 152 25.97 -20.18 16.25
CA GLY A 152 24.84 -20.94 16.79
C GLY A 152 23.60 -20.08 16.98
N ALA A 153 23.74 -18.86 17.54
CA ALA A 153 22.63 -17.92 17.71
C ALA A 153 21.98 -17.52 16.37
N CYS A 154 22.78 -17.25 15.34
CA CYS A 154 22.27 -16.93 14.01
C CYS A 154 21.53 -18.11 13.37
N LYS A 155 22.09 -19.33 13.45
CA LYS A 155 21.43 -20.55 12.96
C LYS A 155 20.11 -20.81 13.67
N GLN A 156 20.10 -20.73 14.99
CA GLN A 156 18.89 -20.89 15.80
C GLN A 156 17.83 -19.86 15.43
N LYS A 157 18.20 -18.60 15.17
CA LYS A 157 17.25 -17.57 14.75
C LYS A 157 16.65 -17.86 13.38
N VAL A 158 17.45 -18.33 12.41
CA VAL A 158 16.95 -18.75 11.09
C VAL A 158 16.02 -19.95 11.18
N ASP A 159 16.39 -20.97 11.95
CA ASP A 159 15.57 -22.16 12.13
C ASP A 159 14.24 -21.84 12.83
N ALA A 160 14.28 -21.00 13.87
CA ALA A 160 13.08 -20.53 14.57
C ALA A 160 12.16 -19.73 13.65
N PHE A 161 12.73 -18.86 12.81
CA PHE A 161 11.97 -18.10 11.82
C PHE A 161 11.22 -19.02 10.83
N TRP A 162 11.93 -19.95 10.19
CA TRP A 162 11.29 -20.85 9.22
C TRP A 162 10.27 -21.78 9.89
N HIS A 163 10.53 -22.24 11.11
CA HIS A 163 9.57 -23.03 11.86
C HIS A 163 8.29 -22.25 12.20
N ALA A 164 8.41 -20.94 12.49
CA ALA A 164 7.27 -20.10 12.83
C ALA A 164 6.48 -19.61 11.60
N HIS A 165 7.15 -19.39 10.47
CA HIS A 165 6.59 -18.63 9.34
C HIS A 165 6.62 -19.35 7.99
N GLU A 166 6.90 -20.65 7.94
CA GLU A 166 6.90 -21.40 6.67
C GLU A 166 5.59 -21.29 5.88
N GLN A 167 4.45 -21.28 6.58
CA GLN A 167 3.15 -21.17 5.95
C GLN A 167 2.82 -19.71 5.60
N ASP A 168 3.16 -18.77 6.49
CA ASP A 168 3.01 -17.34 6.23
C ASP A 168 3.77 -16.93 4.96
N PHE A 169 4.98 -17.48 4.73
CA PHE A 169 5.74 -17.27 3.49
C PHE A 169 4.90 -17.59 2.24
N CYS A 170 4.33 -18.80 2.19
CA CYS A 170 3.52 -19.24 1.05
C CYS A 170 2.30 -18.33 0.86
N THR A 171 1.67 -17.93 1.95
CA THR A 171 0.52 -17.03 1.92
C THR A 171 0.88 -15.65 1.40
N PHE A 172 1.95 -15.03 1.91
CA PHE A 172 2.40 -13.71 1.43
C PHE A 172 2.90 -13.75 -0.02
N ALA A 173 3.47 -14.87 -0.47
CA ALA A 173 3.81 -15.07 -1.89
C ALA A 173 2.56 -15.09 -2.78
N LYS A 174 1.48 -15.77 -2.35
CA LYS A 174 0.18 -15.76 -3.03
C LYS A 174 -0.44 -14.36 -3.05
N ILE A 175 -0.43 -13.66 -1.90
CA ILE A 175 -0.91 -12.27 -1.76
C ILE A 175 -0.15 -11.35 -2.72
N ASN A 176 1.18 -11.46 -2.76
CA ASN A 176 2.03 -10.66 -3.64
C ASN A 176 1.68 -10.89 -5.12
N LEU A 177 1.57 -12.15 -5.54
CA LEU A 177 1.20 -12.49 -6.92
C LEU A 177 -0.18 -11.91 -7.30
N LEU A 178 -1.19 -12.07 -6.44
CA LEU A 178 -2.54 -11.55 -6.68
C LEU A 178 -2.59 -10.01 -6.69
N SER A 179 -1.87 -9.36 -5.77
CA SER A 179 -1.77 -7.90 -5.70
C SER A 179 -1.16 -7.33 -6.97
N LEU A 180 -0.06 -7.94 -7.43
CA LEU A 180 0.61 -7.53 -8.66
C LEU A 180 -0.27 -7.80 -9.89
N ALA A 181 -1.05 -8.89 -9.90
CA ALA A 181 -1.99 -9.19 -10.97
C ALA A 181 -3.14 -8.18 -11.02
N GLY A 182 -3.73 -7.86 -9.86
CA GLY A 182 -4.79 -6.84 -9.75
C GLY A 182 -4.29 -5.46 -10.15
N LEU A 183 -3.09 -5.08 -9.72
CA LEU A 183 -2.48 -3.83 -10.13
C LEU A 183 -2.19 -3.81 -11.64
N ALA A 184 -1.60 -4.87 -12.20
CA ALA A 184 -1.33 -4.96 -13.64
C ALA A 184 -2.63 -4.85 -14.45
N LEU A 185 -3.71 -5.47 -13.98
CA LEU A 185 -5.05 -5.32 -14.56
C LEU A 185 -5.52 -3.86 -14.49
N SER A 186 -5.44 -3.22 -13.32
CA SER A 186 -5.81 -1.81 -13.17
C SER A 186 -4.98 -0.88 -14.08
N LYS A 187 -3.76 -1.26 -14.44
CA LYS A 187 -2.87 -0.49 -15.33
C LYS A 187 -2.96 -0.88 -16.81
N LYS A 188 -3.90 -1.76 -17.20
CA LYS A 188 -4.03 -2.32 -18.56
C LYS A 188 -2.79 -3.09 -19.04
N GLN A 189 -1.97 -3.57 -18.12
CA GLN A 189 -0.81 -4.43 -18.41
C GLN A 189 -1.18 -5.92 -18.40
N LEU A 190 -2.35 -6.26 -17.87
CA LEU A 190 -2.92 -7.60 -17.83
C LEU A 190 -4.40 -7.51 -18.27
N SER A 191 -4.86 -8.46 -19.10
CA SER A 191 -6.28 -8.50 -19.49
C SER A 191 -7.16 -9.08 -18.39
N VAL A 192 -8.47 -8.85 -18.44
CA VAL A 192 -9.42 -9.45 -17.48
C VAL A 192 -9.37 -10.99 -17.53
N GLU A 193 -9.24 -11.60 -18.72
CA GLU A 193 -9.11 -13.05 -18.86
C GLU A 193 -7.81 -13.60 -18.25
N ASP A 194 -6.69 -12.88 -18.45
CA ASP A 194 -5.40 -13.28 -17.88
C ASP A 194 -5.41 -13.14 -16.35
N PHE A 195 -6.01 -12.08 -15.82
CA PHE A 195 -6.21 -11.90 -14.38
C PHE A 195 -7.04 -13.03 -13.76
N GLN A 196 -8.15 -13.42 -14.41
CA GLN A 196 -8.95 -14.56 -13.98
C GLN A 196 -8.14 -15.85 -13.96
N THR A 197 -7.26 -16.05 -14.95
CA THR A 197 -6.37 -17.21 -15.00
C THR A 197 -5.43 -17.24 -13.80
N VAL A 198 -4.82 -16.10 -13.42
CA VAL A 198 -3.98 -15.99 -12.22
C VAL A 198 -4.79 -16.23 -10.94
N LEU A 199 -5.99 -15.66 -10.85
CA LEU A 199 -6.88 -15.82 -9.69
C LEU A 199 -7.28 -17.28 -9.48
N ILE A 200 -7.67 -17.99 -10.54
CA ILE A 200 -7.98 -19.42 -10.50
C ILE A 200 -6.75 -20.24 -10.12
N ALA A 201 -5.58 -19.92 -10.68
CA ALA A 201 -4.34 -20.63 -10.37
C ALA A 201 -3.96 -20.56 -8.89
N VAL A 202 -4.31 -19.46 -8.20
CA VAL A 202 -3.99 -19.24 -6.79
C VAL A 202 -5.08 -19.72 -5.85
N THR A 203 -6.35 -19.50 -6.19
CA THR A 203 -7.50 -19.64 -5.28
C THR A 203 -8.48 -20.74 -5.67
N GLY A 204 -8.40 -21.26 -6.89
CA GLY A 204 -9.41 -22.17 -7.46
C GLY A 204 -10.76 -21.51 -7.78
N ALA A 205 -10.89 -20.20 -7.57
CA ALA A 205 -12.12 -19.44 -7.74
C ALA A 205 -11.95 -18.31 -8.76
N THR A 206 -13.08 -17.79 -9.24
CA THR A 206 -13.15 -16.65 -10.16
C THR A 206 -13.52 -15.34 -9.46
N ASP A 207 -13.91 -15.41 -8.19
CA ASP A 207 -14.30 -14.26 -7.38
C ASP A 207 -13.05 -13.55 -6.81
N PRO A 208 -12.84 -12.25 -7.08
CA PRO A 208 -11.73 -11.49 -6.51
C PRO A 208 -11.84 -11.29 -4.98
N HIS A 209 -12.96 -11.64 -4.34
CA HIS A 209 -13.10 -11.71 -2.88
C HIS A 209 -12.40 -12.96 -2.34
N VAL A 210 -11.08 -12.88 -2.28
CA VAL A 210 -10.24 -13.95 -1.74
C VAL A 210 -10.44 -14.02 -0.22
N THR A 211 -10.37 -15.22 0.36
CA THR A 211 -10.39 -15.44 1.82
C THR A 211 -9.05 -16.01 2.31
N TRP A 212 -8.77 -15.91 3.61
CA TRP A 212 -7.57 -16.51 4.20
C TRP A 212 -7.50 -18.01 3.93
N GLN A 213 -8.62 -18.72 4.09
CA GLN A 213 -8.68 -20.16 3.86
C GLN A 213 -8.31 -20.53 2.42
N MET A 214 -8.81 -19.78 1.43
CA MET A 214 -8.44 -19.98 0.01
C MET A 214 -6.92 -19.86 -0.22
N LEU A 215 -6.24 -18.96 0.51
CA LEU A 215 -4.79 -18.82 0.42
C LEU A 215 -4.02 -19.92 1.18
N GLN A 216 -4.62 -20.50 2.22
CA GLN A 216 -4.03 -21.64 2.95
C GLN A 216 -4.21 -22.95 2.19
N ASP A 217 -5.33 -23.09 1.48
CA ASP A 217 -5.65 -24.30 0.75
C ASP A 217 -4.66 -24.53 -0.40
N ASN A 218 -4.19 -25.77 -0.50
CA ASN A 218 -3.46 -26.26 -1.65
C ASN A 218 -4.48 -26.73 -2.68
N VAL A 219 -5.02 -25.77 -3.43
CA VAL A 219 -5.97 -26.05 -4.50
C VAL A 219 -5.27 -26.89 -5.56
N GLY A 220 -5.66 -28.15 -5.69
CA GLY A 220 -5.25 -28.97 -6.84
C GLY A 220 -5.78 -28.32 -8.14
N PHE A 221 -5.03 -28.44 -9.24
CA PHE A 221 -5.32 -27.79 -10.53
C PHE A 221 -6.80 -27.89 -10.95
N ALA A 222 -7.60 -26.89 -10.59
CA ALA A 222 -9.01 -26.82 -10.92
C ALA A 222 -9.18 -26.08 -12.26
N ALA A 223 -10.14 -26.50 -13.08
CA ALA A 223 -10.54 -25.85 -14.32
C ALA A 223 -9.50 -25.78 -15.46
N GLY A 224 -8.54 -26.71 -15.52
CA GLY A 224 -7.58 -26.79 -16.64
C GLY A 224 -6.55 -25.65 -16.65
N VAL A 225 -6.41 -24.92 -15.54
CA VAL A 225 -5.32 -23.98 -15.29
C VAL A 225 -4.22 -24.70 -14.53
N THR A 226 -2.98 -24.57 -14.99
CA THR A 226 -1.80 -25.09 -14.30
C THR A 226 -0.86 -23.96 -13.93
N MET A 227 -0.14 -24.15 -12.83
CA MET A 227 0.91 -23.24 -12.39
C MET A 227 2.12 -24.07 -12.00
N GLN A 228 3.30 -23.60 -12.38
CA GLN A 228 4.57 -24.23 -12.03
C GLN A 228 5.66 -23.18 -11.86
N VAL A 229 6.72 -23.56 -11.14
CA VAL A 229 7.98 -22.80 -11.17
C VAL A 229 8.51 -22.84 -12.60
N PHE A 230 8.88 -21.68 -13.15
CA PHE A 230 9.40 -21.63 -14.51
C PHE A 230 10.72 -22.39 -14.60
N GLN A 231 10.86 -23.27 -15.60
CA GLN A 231 12.05 -24.10 -15.79
C GLN A 231 12.77 -23.75 -17.07
N LEU A 232 14.11 -23.65 -16.98
CA LEU A 232 14.97 -23.39 -18.13
C LEU A 232 16.15 -24.37 -18.15
N ALA A 233 16.26 -25.13 -19.24
CA ALA A 233 17.30 -26.13 -19.46
C ALA A 233 17.44 -27.18 -18.33
N GLY A 234 16.34 -27.49 -17.63
CA GLY A 234 16.30 -28.41 -16.49
C GLY A 234 16.68 -27.78 -15.14
N HIS A 235 16.73 -26.44 -15.06
CA HIS A 235 16.88 -25.70 -13.81
C HIS A 235 15.56 -25.03 -13.44
N ASP A 236 15.10 -25.24 -12.21
CA ASP A 236 13.99 -24.48 -11.65
C ASP A 236 14.40 -23.02 -11.43
N SER A 237 13.52 -22.10 -11.78
CA SER A 237 13.65 -20.71 -11.35
C SER A 237 13.58 -20.61 -9.82
N ARG A 238 14.06 -19.49 -9.30
CA ARG A 238 14.04 -19.13 -7.89
C ARG A 238 12.81 -18.30 -7.55
N ASP A 239 12.19 -17.66 -8.53
CA ASP A 239 11.19 -16.61 -8.33
C ASP A 239 10.19 -16.43 -9.49
N MET A 240 10.46 -16.99 -10.68
CA MET A 240 9.57 -16.91 -11.84
C MET A 240 8.54 -18.05 -11.83
N LEU A 241 7.31 -17.70 -12.21
CA LEU A 241 6.19 -18.65 -12.33
C LEU A 241 5.67 -18.68 -13.76
N LEU A 242 5.26 -19.86 -14.21
CA LEU A 242 4.56 -20.06 -15.46
C LEU A 242 3.16 -20.58 -15.16
N ILE A 243 2.16 -19.82 -15.60
CA ILE A 243 0.74 -20.17 -15.48
C ILE A 243 0.22 -20.45 -16.89
N GLN A 244 -0.47 -21.57 -17.07
CA GLN A 244 -1.04 -21.97 -18.34
C GLN A 244 -2.55 -22.17 -18.20
N ASP A 245 -3.31 -21.65 -19.17
CA ASP A 245 -4.75 -21.90 -19.26
C ASP A 245 -5.07 -23.15 -20.09
N SER A 246 -6.34 -23.55 -20.09
CA SER A 246 -6.83 -24.73 -20.82
C SER A 246 -6.74 -24.58 -22.35
N ARG A 247 -6.52 -23.36 -22.87
CA ARG A 247 -6.34 -23.05 -24.29
C ARG A 247 -4.87 -23.12 -24.73
N GLY A 248 -3.94 -23.28 -23.80
CA GLY A 248 -2.50 -23.31 -24.06
C GLY A 248 -1.81 -21.94 -23.96
N ARG A 249 -2.54 -20.89 -23.59
CA ARG A 249 -2.01 -19.55 -23.34
C ARG A 249 -1.05 -19.58 -22.16
N GLN A 250 0.08 -18.89 -22.27
CA GLN A 250 1.17 -18.92 -21.29
C GLN A 250 1.34 -17.55 -20.64
N LEU A 251 1.24 -17.48 -19.31
CA LEU A 251 1.47 -16.28 -18.53
C LEU A 251 2.74 -16.48 -17.71
N LEU A 252 3.79 -15.74 -18.06
CA LEU A 252 5.05 -15.74 -17.33
C LEU A 252 5.05 -14.59 -16.33
N PHE A 253 5.09 -14.92 -15.04
CA PHE A 253 5.35 -13.96 -13.98
C PHE A 253 6.86 -13.79 -13.79
N LYS A 254 7.35 -12.56 -13.95
CA LYS A 254 8.76 -12.18 -13.78
C LYS A 254 8.86 -11.00 -12.81
N PRO A 255 9.29 -11.23 -11.55
CA PRO A 255 9.13 -10.26 -10.44
C PRO A 255 10.06 -9.03 -10.49
N ASP A 256 10.96 -8.94 -11.46
CA ASP A 256 11.89 -7.82 -11.71
C ASP A 256 11.70 -7.18 -13.10
N ALA A 257 10.65 -7.55 -13.85
CA ALA A 257 10.35 -7.00 -15.18
C ALA A 257 9.21 -5.99 -15.18
N GLN A 258 9.22 -5.09 -16.17
CA GLN A 258 8.11 -4.19 -16.47
C GLN A 258 7.70 -4.39 -17.93
N PRO A 259 6.47 -4.87 -18.22
CA PRO A 259 5.44 -5.33 -17.27
C PRO A 259 5.85 -6.62 -16.52
N VAL A 260 5.25 -6.85 -15.36
CA VAL A 260 5.58 -7.99 -14.45
C VAL A 260 5.03 -9.33 -14.95
N PHE A 261 3.97 -9.27 -15.76
CA PHE A 261 3.37 -10.40 -16.46
C PHE A 261 3.66 -10.29 -17.95
N HIS A 262 4.24 -11.34 -18.52
CA HIS A 262 4.39 -11.50 -19.96
C HIS A 262 3.41 -12.58 -20.45
N CYS A 263 2.46 -12.18 -21.29
CA CYS A 263 1.43 -13.08 -21.81
C CYS A 263 1.79 -13.52 -23.24
N PHE A 264 1.70 -14.83 -23.50
CA PHE A 264 2.00 -15.43 -24.80
C PHE A 264 0.84 -16.30 -25.25
N ALA A 265 0.58 -16.33 -26.56
CA ALA A 265 -0.50 -17.12 -27.14
C ALA A 265 -0.33 -18.64 -26.92
N ASP A 266 0.92 -19.12 -26.93
CA ASP A 266 1.27 -20.53 -26.80
C ASP A 266 2.73 -20.70 -26.30
N GLU A 267 3.13 -21.95 -26.06
CA GLU A 267 4.49 -22.32 -25.67
C GLU A 267 5.54 -21.92 -26.72
N GLN A 268 5.19 -21.92 -28.01
CA GLN A 268 6.11 -21.58 -29.09
C GLN A 268 6.44 -20.07 -29.10
N ALA A 269 5.48 -19.22 -28.76
CA ALA A 269 5.67 -17.79 -28.57
C ALA A 269 6.56 -17.51 -27.35
N LEU A 270 6.33 -18.21 -26.23
CA LEU A 270 7.20 -18.15 -25.06
C LEU A 270 8.64 -18.59 -25.40
N TYR A 271 8.81 -19.69 -26.14
CA TYR A 271 10.12 -20.16 -26.58
C TYR A 271 10.87 -19.13 -27.41
N ARG A 272 10.19 -18.48 -28.36
CA ARG A 272 10.78 -17.41 -29.18
C ARG A 272 11.20 -16.21 -28.34
N TRP A 273 10.41 -15.85 -27.34
CA TRP A 273 10.78 -14.79 -26.40
C TRP A 273 12.01 -15.17 -25.59
N VAL A 274 12.09 -16.39 -25.04
CA VAL A 274 13.27 -16.88 -24.32
C VAL A 274 14.52 -16.85 -25.22
N GLN A 275 14.42 -17.31 -26.47
CA GLN A 275 15.52 -17.24 -27.43
C GLN A 275 16.00 -15.80 -27.66
N ALA A 276 15.09 -14.83 -27.75
CA ALA A 276 15.45 -13.42 -27.85
C ALA A 276 16.19 -12.91 -26.61
N GLN A 277 15.76 -13.30 -25.40
CA GLN A 277 16.45 -12.96 -24.15
C GLN A 277 17.85 -13.58 -24.06
N LEU A 278 18.11 -14.71 -24.74
CA LEU A 278 19.42 -15.35 -24.76
C LEU A 278 20.38 -14.76 -25.82
N GLY A 279 19.86 -13.95 -26.74
CA GLY A 279 20.61 -13.37 -27.86
C GLY A 279 21.58 -12.26 -27.45
N GLU A 280 21.27 -11.50 -26.39
CA GLU A 280 22.12 -10.41 -25.90
C GLU A 280 22.78 -10.76 -24.56
N ALA A 281 24.02 -10.32 -24.35
CA ALA A 281 24.78 -10.69 -23.16
C ALA A 281 24.14 -10.18 -21.86
N GLN A 282 23.55 -8.98 -21.89
CA GLN A 282 22.93 -8.34 -20.73
C GLN A 282 21.60 -9.00 -20.35
N THR A 283 20.69 -9.21 -21.31
CA THR A 283 19.40 -9.87 -21.08
C THR A 283 19.59 -11.34 -20.70
N ARG A 284 20.60 -12.01 -21.25
CA ARG A 284 20.98 -13.37 -20.85
C ARG A 284 21.44 -13.42 -19.39
N ALA A 285 22.32 -12.51 -18.98
CA ALA A 285 22.79 -12.45 -17.60
C ALA A 285 21.63 -12.17 -16.62
N ALA A 286 20.73 -11.25 -16.99
CA ALA A 286 19.53 -10.97 -16.22
C ALA A 286 18.63 -12.22 -16.09
N LEU A 287 18.33 -12.91 -17.20
CA LEU A 287 17.53 -14.13 -17.19
C LEU A 287 18.18 -15.25 -16.35
N VAL A 288 19.48 -15.49 -16.49
CA VAL A 288 20.21 -16.54 -15.75
C VAL A 288 20.23 -16.27 -14.25
N SER A 289 20.20 -15.01 -13.81
CA SER A 289 20.17 -14.65 -12.39
C SER A 289 18.93 -15.17 -11.64
N HIS A 290 17.85 -15.50 -12.35
CA HIS A 290 16.64 -16.13 -11.80
C HIS A 290 16.76 -17.62 -11.56
N PHE A 291 17.84 -18.27 -12.02
CA PHE A 291 18.01 -19.73 -11.92
C PHE A 291 19.18 -20.12 -11.01
N ALA A 292 20.10 -19.20 -10.74
CA ALA A 292 21.31 -19.43 -9.98
C ALA A 292 21.62 -18.28 -9.02
N HIS A 293 22.11 -18.61 -7.83
CA HIS A 293 22.39 -17.62 -6.79
C HIS A 293 23.74 -16.95 -6.94
N ASP A 294 24.82 -17.73 -6.84
CA ASP A 294 26.19 -17.22 -6.91
C ASP A 294 26.74 -17.18 -8.34
N ALA A 295 27.86 -16.49 -8.52
CA ALA A 295 28.50 -16.30 -9.83
C ALA A 295 28.97 -17.63 -10.47
N GLU A 296 29.36 -18.62 -9.65
CA GLU A 296 29.82 -19.92 -10.13
C GLU A 296 28.64 -20.73 -10.69
N GLN A 297 27.53 -20.80 -9.96
CA GLN A 297 26.28 -21.39 -10.39
C GLN A 297 25.74 -20.69 -11.66
N GLN A 298 25.79 -19.36 -11.71
CA GLN A 298 25.34 -18.60 -12.88
C GLN A 298 26.15 -18.95 -14.13
N ALA A 299 27.48 -19.09 -14.01
CA ALA A 299 28.32 -19.52 -15.11
C ALA A 299 27.95 -20.94 -15.61
N LEU A 300 27.69 -21.87 -14.68
CA LEU A 300 27.26 -23.23 -15.00
C LEU A 300 25.90 -23.27 -15.70
N VAL A 301 24.91 -22.55 -15.18
CA VAL A 301 23.57 -22.44 -15.77
C VAL A 301 23.65 -21.79 -17.14
N SER A 302 24.37 -20.67 -17.28
CA SER A 302 24.53 -19.97 -18.56
C SER A 302 25.13 -20.88 -19.64
N ALA A 303 26.13 -21.69 -19.29
CA ALA A 303 26.75 -22.64 -20.21
C ALA A 303 25.77 -23.73 -20.68
N ARG A 304 24.96 -24.27 -19.77
CA ARG A 304 23.96 -25.30 -20.09
C ARG A 304 22.80 -24.73 -20.92
N VAL A 305 22.30 -23.55 -20.55
CA VAL A 305 21.24 -22.84 -21.28
C VAL A 305 21.69 -22.53 -22.70
N SER A 306 22.91 -22.02 -22.88
CA SER A 306 23.46 -21.72 -24.21
C SER A 306 23.62 -22.99 -25.07
N ARG A 307 24.03 -24.12 -24.47
CA ARG A 307 24.14 -25.41 -25.18
C ARG A 307 22.78 -25.92 -25.65
N ARG A 308 21.75 -25.84 -24.81
CA ARG A 308 20.40 -26.26 -25.17
C ARG A 308 19.70 -25.31 -26.13
N ALA A 309 19.90 -24.01 -25.97
CA ALA A 309 19.31 -23.00 -26.86
C ALA A 309 19.81 -23.10 -28.30
N ALA A 310 21.00 -23.68 -28.52
CA ALA A 310 21.54 -23.96 -29.85
C ALA A 310 20.85 -25.13 -30.58
N GLN A 311 20.03 -25.92 -29.89
CA GLN A 311 19.27 -27.01 -30.50
C GLN A 311 17.92 -26.50 -31.07
N PRO A 312 17.42 -27.04 -32.20
CA PRO A 312 16.12 -26.65 -32.73
C PRO A 312 15.00 -26.98 -31.75
N TRP A 313 13.94 -26.18 -31.77
CA TRP A 313 12.73 -26.49 -31.02
C TRP A 313 12.14 -27.83 -31.49
N SER A 314 11.89 -28.74 -30.55
CA SER A 314 11.19 -30.00 -30.82
C SER A 314 10.37 -30.40 -29.59
N ALA A 315 9.30 -31.17 -29.81
CA ALA A 315 8.42 -31.66 -28.73
C ALA A 315 9.12 -32.63 -27.75
N GLU A 316 10.30 -33.15 -28.09
CA GLU A 316 11.06 -34.13 -27.29
C GLU A 316 12.29 -33.53 -26.60
N GLN A 317 12.70 -32.30 -26.95
CA GLN A 317 13.85 -31.60 -26.37
C GLN A 317 13.47 -30.15 -26.11
N THR A 318 12.92 -29.90 -24.93
CA THR A 318 12.43 -28.57 -24.58
C THR A 318 13.50 -27.79 -23.82
N LEU A 319 13.80 -26.58 -24.30
CA LEU A 319 14.55 -25.59 -23.54
C LEU A 319 13.78 -25.17 -22.28
N ILE A 320 12.45 -25.26 -22.33
CA ILE A 320 11.50 -24.86 -21.29
C ILE A 320 10.79 -26.12 -20.80
N GLY A 321 10.84 -26.42 -19.50
CA GLY A 321 10.10 -27.56 -18.92
C GLY A 321 10.58 -28.93 -19.41
N ASP A 322 11.67 -29.43 -18.84
CA ASP A 322 12.28 -30.73 -19.21
C ASP A 322 12.37 -31.71 -18.02
N SER A 323 11.64 -31.41 -16.94
CA SER A 323 11.47 -32.35 -15.83
C SER A 323 10.03 -32.86 -15.87
N ARG A 324 9.87 -34.19 -15.75
CA ARG A 324 8.60 -34.84 -15.38
C ARG A 324 7.86 -34.01 -14.32
N PRO A 325 6.51 -34.04 -14.28
CA PRO A 325 5.72 -33.29 -13.32
C PRO A 325 6.40 -33.38 -11.96
N ALA A 326 6.79 -32.22 -11.41
CA ALA A 326 7.34 -32.14 -10.08
C ALA A 326 6.45 -33.00 -9.16
N GLY A 327 7.07 -33.76 -8.26
CA GLY A 327 6.33 -34.58 -7.29
C GLY A 327 5.25 -33.76 -6.54
N PRO A 328 4.42 -34.38 -5.68
CA PRO A 328 3.14 -33.85 -5.19
C PRO A 328 3.20 -32.53 -4.37
N LYS A 329 4.34 -31.83 -4.30
CA LYS A 329 4.53 -30.58 -3.59
C LYS A 329 4.00 -29.37 -4.39
N PRO A 330 3.09 -28.57 -3.80
CA PRO A 330 2.60 -27.31 -4.36
C PRO A 330 3.70 -26.30 -4.72
N VAL A 331 3.43 -25.45 -5.72
CA VAL A 331 4.39 -24.49 -6.29
C VAL A 331 5.00 -23.55 -5.24
N PHE A 332 4.19 -22.97 -4.36
CA PHE A 332 4.68 -22.03 -3.34
C PHE A 332 5.54 -22.70 -2.27
N GLU A 333 5.31 -23.98 -1.98
CA GLU A 333 6.18 -24.75 -1.09
C GLU A 333 7.54 -25.01 -1.73
N GLN A 334 7.60 -25.20 -3.06
CA GLN A 334 8.88 -25.31 -3.77
C GLN A 334 9.67 -24.00 -3.71
N LEU A 335 9.00 -22.86 -3.93
CA LEU A 335 9.59 -21.53 -3.77
C LEU A 335 10.10 -21.29 -2.35
N ARG A 336 9.32 -21.66 -1.33
CA ARG A 336 9.71 -21.60 0.08
C ARG A 336 10.93 -22.45 0.39
N ASP A 337 10.92 -23.73 0.00
CA ASP A 337 12.01 -24.68 0.27
C ASP A 337 13.31 -24.18 -0.36
N LYS A 338 13.21 -23.58 -1.57
CA LYS A 338 14.33 -22.96 -2.27
C LYS A 338 14.84 -21.72 -1.56
N ALA A 339 13.96 -20.81 -1.14
CA ALA A 339 14.32 -19.62 -0.38
C ALA A 339 15.01 -19.98 0.96
N ARG A 340 14.48 -20.98 1.68
CA ARG A 340 15.07 -21.50 2.91
C ARG A 340 16.47 -22.09 2.68
N HIS A 341 16.63 -22.85 1.60
CA HIS A 341 17.92 -23.45 1.25
C HIS A 341 18.97 -22.39 0.97
N GLU A 342 18.64 -21.40 0.14
CA GLU A 342 19.53 -20.28 -0.21
C GLU A 342 19.93 -19.48 1.04
N MET A 343 18.95 -19.10 1.86
CA MET A 343 19.20 -18.40 3.13
C MET A 343 20.14 -19.18 4.06
N THR A 344 20.01 -20.51 4.10
CA THR A 344 20.89 -21.38 4.90
C THR A 344 22.29 -21.48 4.30
N GLN A 345 22.40 -21.56 2.98
CA GLN A 345 23.69 -21.54 2.27
C GLN A 345 24.43 -20.22 2.52
N ASP A 346 23.73 -19.09 2.40
CA ASP A 346 24.30 -17.77 2.59
C ASP A 346 24.74 -17.54 4.03
N LEU A 347 23.93 -17.98 5.00
CA LEU A 347 24.31 -17.95 6.41
C LEU A 347 25.62 -18.72 6.65
N ASN A 348 25.73 -19.93 6.10
CA ASN A 348 26.92 -20.76 6.29
C ASN A 348 28.15 -20.17 5.58
N ALA A 349 27.99 -19.57 4.40
CA ALA A 349 29.07 -18.89 3.70
C ALA A 349 29.54 -17.63 4.44
N GLN A 350 28.62 -16.85 5.01
CA GLN A 350 28.93 -15.67 5.82
C GLN A 350 29.67 -16.03 7.12
N LEU A 351 29.28 -17.12 7.78
CA LEU A 351 29.87 -17.53 9.05
C LEU A 351 31.19 -18.31 8.92
N THR A 352 31.54 -18.81 7.73
CA THR A 352 32.73 -19.68 7.55
C THR A 352 33.79 -19.14 6.59
N SER A 353 33.48 -18.17 5.72
CA SER A 353 34.46 -17.67 4.75
C SER A 353 35.35 -16.54 5.31
N SER A 354 36.66 -16.69 5.14
CA SER A 354 37.70 -15.72 5.50
C SER A 354 38.02 -14.72 4.37
N ALA A 355 37.24 -14.71 3.29
CA ALA A 355 37.56 -13.98 2.07
C ALA A 355 36.82 -12.63 1.97
N SER A 356 37.56 -11.63 1.51
CA SER A 356 37.15 -10.24 1.29
C SER A 356 36.03 -10.09 0.26
N LEU A 357 34.76 -10.13 0.69
CA LEU A 357 33.60 -9.65 -0.08
C LEU A 357 32.75 -8.73 0.81
N ARG A 358 33.28 -7.52 1.03
CA ARG A 358 32.93 -6.60 2.13
C ARG A 358 31.49 -6.04 2.18
N LYS A 359 30.61 -6.30 1.20
CA LYS A 359 29.20 -5.81 1.24
C LYS A 359 28.21 -6.72 0.51
N GLN A 360 28.64 -7.42 -0.56
CA GLN A 360 27.74 -8.22 -1.40
C GLN A 360 27.28 -9.54 -0.77
N MET A 361 28.00 -10.10 0.21
CA MET A 361 27.57 -11.33 0.88
C MET A 361 26.35 -11.14 1.79
N TRP A 362 26.26 -9.98 2.44
CA TRP A 362 25.09 -9.58 3.24
C TRP A 362 23.80 -9.53 2.41
N ILE A 363 23.94 -9.17 1.13
CA ILE A 363 22.85 -9.04 0.15
C ILE A 363 22.32 -10.43 -0.22
N GLY A 364 23.17 -11.45 -0.37
CA GLY A 364 22.76 -12.81 -0.73
C GLY A 364 21.70 -13.39 0.22
N TYR A 365 22.04 -13.42 1.51
CA TYR A 365 21.21 -13.99 2.60
C TYR A 365 19.81 -13.41 2.67
N LEU A 366 19.70 -12.12 2.40
CA LEU A 366 18.43 -11.41 2.41
C LEU A 366 17.62 -11.67 1.12
N GLY A 367 18.29 -11.83 -0.02
CA GLY A 367 17.65 -11.89 -1.34
C GLY A 367 16.70 -13.08 -1.58
N ALA A 368 16.84 -14.18 -0.84
CA ALA A 368 16.02 -15.37 -1.00
C ALA A 368 14.52 -15.16 -0.66
N PHE A 369 14.24 -14.31 0.33
CA PHE A 369 12.87 -14.00 0.77
C PHE A 369 12.26 -12.83 -0.04
N ILE A 370 13.11 -11.85 -0.40
CA ILE A 370 12.74 -10.62 -1.09
C ILE A 370 12.20 -10.85 -2.49
N ARG A 371 12.75 -11.81 -3.25
CA ARG A 371 12.44 -11.98 -4.68
C ARG A 371 11.03 -12.51 -4.97
N ILE A 372 10.47 -13.29 -4.05
CA ILE A 372 9.15 -13.94 -4.22
C ILE A 372 8.05 -13.10 -3.56
N ALA A 373 8.39 -12.42 -2.48
CA ALA A 373 7.53 -11.48 -1.81
C ALA A 373 8.20 -10.09 -1.90
N ASN A 374 8.04 -9.45 -3.06
CA ASN A 374 8.59 -8.11 -3.32
C ASN A 374 8.14 -7.07 -2.27
N GLY A 375 6.99 -7.31 -1.63
CA GLY A 375 6.53 -6.61 -0.44
C GLY A 375 6.99 -7.21 0.88
N VAL A 376 8.21 -7.77 1.02
CA VAL A 376 8.83 -8.09 2.32
C VAL A 376 10.35 -7.85 2.31
N ALA A 377 10.80 -6.99 1.39
CA ALA A 377 12.15 -6.46 1.31
C ALA A 377 12.76 -5.76 2.57
N PRO A 378 12.00 -5.23 3.55
CA PRO A 378 12.57 -4.50 4.70
C PRO A 378 13.45 -5.29 5.65
N LEU A 379 13.54 -6.59 5.47
CA LEU A 379 13.90 -7.50 6.53
C LEU A 379 15.40 -7.61 6.85
N ALA A 380 16.31 -7.10 6.02
CA ALA A 380 17.71 -6.89 6.44
C ALA A 380 18.14 -5.44 6.28
N TRP A 381 17.41 -4.56 6.95
CA TRP A 381 17.94 -3.27 7.35
C TRP A 381 19.31 -3.43 8.04
N PRO A 382 20.35 -2.62 7.73
CA PRO A 382 20.42 -1.50 6.78
C PRO A 382 20.88 -1.89 5.36
N ILE A 383 21.14 -3.17 5.08
CA ILE A 383 21.82 -3.62 3.86
C ILE A 383 20.83 -3.89 2.70
N ALA A 384 19.56 -4.14 3.02
CA ALA A 384 18.45 -4.34 2.06
C ALA A 384 18.37 -3.27 0.98
N LEU A 385 18.70 -2.02 1.32
CA LEU A 385 18.69 -0.88 0.40
C LEU A 385 19.51 -1.10 -0.88
N SER A 386 20.61 -1.86 -0.78
CA SER A 386 21.46 -2.18 -1.94
C SER A 386 20.89 -3.26 -2.86
N LEU A 387 19.99 -4.11 -2.32
CA LEU A 387 19.30 -5.19 -3.04
C LEU A 387 18.08 -4.65 -3.79
N VAL A 388 17.37 -3.72 -3.15
CA VAL A 388 16.19 -3.02 -3.68
C VAL A 388 16.53 -2.21 -4.93
N GLY A 389 17.73 -1.60 -4.99
CA GLY A 389 18.18 -0.83 -6.15
C GLY A 389 18.42 -1.61 -7.44
N ALA A 390 18.49 -2.95 -7.40
CA ALA A 390 18.87 -3.78 -8.55
C ALA A 390 17.73 -4.62 -9.15
N SER A 391 16.55 -4.71 -8.53
CA SER A 391 15.56 -5.73 -8.91
C SER A 391 14.09 -5.38 -8.69
N VAL A 392 13.74 -4.13 -8.39
CA VAL A 392 12.39 -3.82 -7.92
C VAL A 392 11.60 -2.95 -8.91
N ILE A 393 10.33 -3.33 -9.08
CA ILE A 393 9.34 -2.85 -10.03
C ILE A 393 8.57 -1.65 -9.47
N ASN A 394 8.40 -0.59 -10.27
CA ASN A 394 7.48 0.53 -10.01
C ASN A 394 6.02 0.10 -9.77
N VAL A 395 5.70 -0.31 -8.54
CA VAL A 395 4.33 -0.38 -8.02
C VAL A 395 4.08 0.92 -7.26
N GLY A 396 3.13 1.71 -7.76
CA GLY A 396 3.12 3.17 -7.65
C GLY A 396 2.91 3.81 -6.29
N LEU A 397 3.03 3.12 -5.14
CA LEU A 397 2.66 3.70 -3.84
C LEU A 397 3.76 3.79 -2.78
N SER A 398 4.86 3.05 -2.90
CA SER A 398 6.03 3.22 -2.00
C SER A 398 7.35 2.74 -2.59
N ILE A 399 7.33 2.08 -3.76
CA ILE A 399 8.48 1.33 -4.26
C ILE A 399 9.47 2.20 -5.03
N ASP A 400 9.01 3.24 -5.74
CA ASP A 400 9.92 4.22 -6.34
C ASP A 400 10.80 4.86 -5.27
N GLN A 401 10.21 5.14 -4.10
CA GLN A 401 10.91 5.68 -2.96
C GLN A 401 11.92 4.70 -2.33
N ALA A 402 11.62 3.41 -2.34
CA ALA A 402 12.51 2.34 -1.89
C ALA A 402 13.83 2.29 -2.69
N ILE A 403 13.76 2.61 -3.98
CA ILE A 403 14.87 2.54 -4.95
C ILE A 403 15.55 3.90 -5.13
N ASN A 404 14.75 4.92 -5.45
CA ASN A 404 15.17 6.26 -5.84
C ASN A 404 15.11 7.27 -4.68
N GLY A 405 14.69 6.85 -3.48
CA GLY A 405 14.67 7.69 -2.30
C GLY A 405 16.02 8.37 -2.09
N ARG A 406 16.02 9.70 -2.02
CA ARG A 406 17.24 10.51 -1.92
C ARG A 406 17.94 10.31 -0.58
N THR A 407 17.13 10.11 0.46
CA THR A 407 17.60 9.89 1.82
C THR A 407 17.48 8.43 2.22
N ARG A 408 18.29 8.03 3.20
CA ARG A 408 18.25 6.68 3.78
C ARG A 408 16.86 6.38 4.37
N GLN A 409 16.22 7.39 4.94
CA GLN A 409 14.87 7.30 5.52
C GLN A 409 13.82 7.07 4.43
N LEU A 410 13.81 7.88 3.36
CA LEU A 410 12.91 7.68 2.22
C LEU A 410 13.00 6.26 1.66
N ARG A 411 14.22 5.72 1.50
CA ARG A 411 14.39 4.35 1.00
C ARG A 411 13.90 3.30 2.00
N LYS A 412 14.03 3.53 3.31
CA LYS A 412 13.50 2.63 4.34
C LYS A 412 11.98 2.62 4.36
N SER A 413 11.36 3.79 4.44
CA SER A 413 9.90 3.93 4.45
C SER A 413 9.30 3.42 3.16
N GLY A 414 9.96 3.64 2.01
CA GLY A 414 9.56 3.03 0.75
C GLY A 414 9.56 1.50 0.78
N VAL A 415 10.56 0.90 1.43
CA VAL A 415 10.66 -0.55 1.59
C VAL A 415 9.59 -1.09 2.56
N MET A 416 9.36 -0.47 3.72
CA MET A 416 8.30 -0.86 4.68
C MET A 416 6.90 -0.66 4.09
N GLY A 417 6.71 0.48 3.42
CA GLY A 417 5.51 0.81 2.66
C GLY A 417 5.23 -0.23 1.58
N ALA A 418 6.23 -0.84 0.94
CA ALA A 418 6.00 -1.89 -0.05
C ALA A 418 5.26 -3.12 0.51
N ILE A 419 5.52 -3.54 1.75
CA ILE A 419 4.82 -4.68 2.39
C ILE A 419 3.37 -4.34 2.62
N VAL A 420 3.17 -3.25 3.35
CA VAL A 420 1.85 -2.82 3.76
C VAL A 420 1.04 -2.50 2.52
N ASN A 421 1.65 -1.89 1.52
CA ASN A 421 1.03 -1.64 0.23
C ASN A 421 0.66 -2.94 -0.48
N THR A 422 1.47 -4.00 -0.45
CA THR A 422 1.05 -5.30 -1.00
C THR A 422 -0.19 -5.84 -0.27
N VAL A 423 -0.21 -5.77 1.06
CA VAL A 423 -1.41 -6.14 1.85
C VAL A 423 -2.61 -5.26 1.49
N TYR A 424 -2.40 -3.95 1.40
CA TYR A 424 -3.41 -2.97 1.07
C TYR A 424 -3.99 -3.17 -0.33
N LEU A 425 -3.14 -3.40 -1.34
CA LEU A 425 -3.54 -3.71 -2.71
C LEU A 425 -4.31 -5.03 -2.79
N PHE A 426 -3.89 -6.04 -2.02
CA PHE A 426 -4.62 -7.30 -1.93
C PHE A 426 -6.02 -7.12 -1.33
N LEU A 427 -6.14 -6.35 -0.25
CA LEU A 427 -7.45 -6.03 0.33
C LEU A 427 -8.33 -5.22 -0.63
N ASN A 428 -7.70 -4.44 -1.52
CA ASN A 428 -8.34 -3.69 -2.59
C ASN A 428 -8.41 -4.45 -3.92
N LEU A 429 -8.20 -5.77 -3.94
CA LEU A 429 -8.23 -6.57 -5.16
C LEU A 429 -9.58 -6.47 -5.90
N PRO A 430 -10.75 -6.46 -5.24
CA PRO A 430 -12.03 -6.21 -5.91
C PRO A 430 -12.07 -4.84 -6.61
N LEU A 431 -11.65 -3.77 -5.93
CA LEU A 431 -11.57 -2.43 -6.52
C LEU A 431 -10.64 -2.39 -7.74
N LEU A 432 -9.45 -2.99 -7.64
CA LEU A 432 -8.50 -3.05 -8.74
C LEU A 432 -9.07 -3.83 -9.94
N ALA A 433 -9.80 -4.91 -9.68
CA ALA A 433 -10.48 -5.68 -10.72
C ALA A 433 -11.59 -4.87 -11.39
N ASP A 434 -12.38 -4.12 -10.63
CA ASP A 434 -13.44 -3.27 -11.17
C ASP A 434 -12.91 -2.09 -11.98
N ILE A 435 -11.83 -1.45 -11.50
CA ILE A 435 -11.07 -0.44 -12.25
C ILE A 435 -10.58 -1.01 -13.59
N GLY A 436 -10.04 -2.22 -13.60
CA GLY A 436 -9.58 -2.87 -14.84
C GLY A 436 -10.70 -3.21 -15.81
N ARG A 437 -11.80 -3.81 -15.32
CA ARG A 437 -12.98 -4.17 -16.13
C ARG A 437 -13.64 -2.95 -16.76
N ALA A 438 -13.81 -1.87 -15.99
CA ALA A 438 -14.36 -0.62 -16.50
C ALA A 438 -13.50 -0.05 -17.65
N ALA A 439 -12.19 -0.24 -17.58
CA ALA A 439 -11.25 0.24 -18.58
C ALA A 439 -11.30 -0.55 -19.90
N GLU A 440 -11.61 -1.85 -19.86
CA GLU A 440 -11.86 -2.69 -21.05
C GLU A 440 -13.25 -2.45 -21.64
N ALA A 441 -14.22 -2.08 -20.80
CA ALA A 441 -15.62 -1.93 -21.19
C ALA A 441 -15.94 -0.67 -21.99
N VAL A 442 -14.98 0.24 -22.26
CA VAL A 442 -15.25 1.49 -23.01
C VAL A 442 -15.66 1.15 -24.46
N PRO A 443 -16.94 1.30 -24.83
CA PRO A 443 -17.39 1.10 -26.19
C PRO A 443 -17.03 2.34 -27.01
N VAL A 444 -16.72 2.13 -28.28
CA VAL A 444 -16.75 3.19 -29.30
C VAL A 444 -18.08 3.93 -29.17
N VAL A 445 -18.00 5.26 -29.08
CA VAL A 445 -19.14 6.18 -28.98
C VAL A 445 -20.32 5.71 -29.84
N GLY A 446 -21.38 5.28 -29.17
CA GLY A 446 -22.67 4.96 -29.76
C GLY A 446 -23.74 5.33 -28.74
N ASP A 447 -24.49 6.40 -29.03
CA ASP A 447 -25.67 6.81 -28.28
C ASP A 447 -26.67 5.65 -28.20
N THR A 448 -26.73 4.95 -27.08
CA THR A 448 -27.93 4.19 -26.66
C THR A 448 -27.87 3.97 -25.15
N ALA A 449 -28.66 4.74 -24.40
CA ALA A 449 -28.96 4.47 -23.01
C ALA A 449 -30.02 3.37 -22.93
N GLU A 450 -29.62 2.14 -22.62
CA GLU A 450 -30.53 1.07 -22.21
C GLU A 450 -30.47 0.89 -20.68
N THR A 451 -31.65 0.77 -20.08
CA THR A 451 -31.87 0.77 -18.63
C THR A 451 -31.83 -0.66 -18.10
N GLU A 452 -30.80 -1.02 -17.33
CA GLU A 452 -30.76 -2.30 -16.61
C GLU A 452 -31.79 -2.36 -15.46
N ALA A 453 -32.27 -3.57 -15.14
CA ALA A 453 -33.23 -3.84 -14.07
C ALA A 453 -32.53 -3.97 -12.71
N PRO A 454 -33.17 -3.59 -11.58
CA PRO A 454 -32.55 -3.66 -10.25
C PRO A 454 -32.35 -5.10 -9.75
N SER A 455 -31.17 -5.39 -9.19
CA SER A 455 -30.80 -6.68 -8.55
C SER A 455 -30.89 -6.59 -7.02
N LEU A 456 -31.30 -7.68 -6.35
CA LEU A 456 -31.36 -7.81 -4.88
C LEU A 456 -30.10 -8.39 -4.25
N ALA A 457 -29.13 -8.83 -5.05
CA ALA A 457 -27.95 -9.54 -4.58
C ALA A 457 -27.14 -8.69 -3.57
N GLY A 458 -26.90 -9.22 -2.38
CA GLY A 458 -26.12 -8.59 -1.31
C GLY A 458 -26.94 -7.77 -0.31
N LEU A 459 -28.28 -7.77 -0.41
CA LEU A 459 -29.19 -7.09 0.53
C LEU A 459 -29.89 -8.05 1.49
N GLU A 460 -29.60 -9.35 1.39
CA GLU A 460 -30.15 -10.38 2.28
C GLU A 460 -29.62 -10.20 3.71
N GLY A 461 -30.51 -10.28 4.70
CA GLY A 461 -30.11 -10.34 6.11
C GLY A 461 -29.92 -11.77 6.62
N ASN A 462 -29.40 -11.89 7.84
CA ASN A 462 -29.23 -13.18 8.52
C ASN A 462 -30.28 -13.41 9.62
N GLU A 463 -31.38 -12.66 9.61
CA GLU A 463 -32.41 -12.72 10.66
C GLU A 463 -33.37 -13.91 10.48
N LEU A 464 -33.59 -14.67 11.55
CA LEU A 464 -34.51 -15.81 11.57
C LEU A 464 -35.95 -15.34 11.86
N LEU A 465 -36.68 -14.95 10.81
CA LEU A 465 -38.03 -14.39 10.93
C LEU A 465 -39.11 -15.41 11.32
N ASP A 466 -38.86 -16.72 11.23
CA ASP A 466 -39.82 -17.79 11.53
C ASP A 466 -40.36 -17.79 12.97
N GLN A 467 -39.65 -17.15 13.90
CA GLN A 467 -40.01 -17.07 15.32
C GLN A 467 -40.67 -15.73 15.70
N VAL A 468 -40.71 -14.76 14.79
CA VAL A 468 -41.31 -13.44 15.01
C VAL A 468 -42.59 -13.35 14.20
N PRO A 469 -43.79 -13.28 14.81
CA PRO A 469 -45.04 -13.25 14.06
C PRO A 469 -45.12 -11.98 13.20
N ALA A 470 -45.37 -12.16 11.89
CA ALA A 470 -45.64 -11.04 10.99
C ALA A 470 -46.89 -10.28 11.44
N ASN A 471 -46.89 -8.96 11.29
CA ASN A 471 -48.03 -8.15 11.69
C ASN A 471 -49.26 -8.47 10.81
N SER A 472 -50.37 -8.85 11.46
CA SER A 472 -51.61 -9.29 10.83
C SER A 472 -52.67 -8.19 10.71
N ASP A 473 -52.37 -6.98 11.18
CA ASP A 473 -53.26 -5.83 11.05
C ASP A 473 -53.45 -5.43 9.59
N THR A 474 -54.67 -5.01 9.21
CA THR A 474 -55.02 -4.57 7.85
C THR A 474 -54.40 -3.22 7.44
N GLY A 475 -53.39 -2.74 8.18
CA GLY A 475 -52.72 -1.46 7.98
C GLY A 475 -51.41 -1.54 7.18
N LEU A 476 -50.64 -0.44 7.20
CA LEU A 476 -49.37 -0.30 6.45
C LEU A 476 -48.31 -1.34 6.83
N ALA A 477 -48.38 -1.90 8.04
CA ALA A 477 -47.42 -2.88 8.55
C ALA A 477 -47.79 -4.33 8.24
N ARG A 478 -48.90 -4.61 7.53
CA ARG A 478 -49.31 -5.98 7.20
C ARG A 478 -48.17 -6.75 6.53
N GLY A 479 -47.84 -7.93 7.04
CA GLY A 479 -46.78 -8.79 6.50
C GLY A 479 -45.35 -8.34 6.78
N VAL A 480 -45.15 -7.32 7.63
CA VAL A 480 -43.82 -6.88 8.13
C VAL A 480 -43.58 -7.49 9.51
N HIS A 481 -42.39 -8.04 9.71
CA HIS A 481 -41.88 -8.51 11.00
C HIS A 481 -41.18 -7.33 11.68
N VAL A 482 -41.56 -7.04 12.93
CA VAL A 482 -40.93 -6.00 13.75
C VAL A 482 -40.17 -6.67 14.88
N LEU A 483 -38.84 -6.54 14.89
CA LEU A 483 -37.98 -7.08 15.94
C LEU A 483 -38.05 -6.24 17.23
N GLU A 484 -37.58 -6.77 18.36
CA GLU A 484 -37.61 -6.07 19.66
C GLU A 484 -36.83 -4.74 19.65
N ASN A 485 -35.82 -4.62 18.78
CA ASN A 485 -35.03 -3.41 18.57
C ASN A 485 -35.71 -2.36 17.67
N GLY A 486 -36.95 -2.62 17.21
CA GLY A 486 -37.72 -1.74 16.35
C GLY A 486 -37.40 -1.86 14.85
N GLU A 487 -36.56 -2.81 14.45
CA GLU A 487 -36.23 -3.04 13.05
C GLU A 487 -37.36 -3.76 12.32
N THR A 488 -37.58 -3.34 11.07
CA THR A 488 -38.64 -3.84 10.21
C THR A 488 -38.08 -4.72 9.09
N TRP A 489 -38.64 -5.92 8.97
CA TRP A 489 -38.15 -6.98 8.10
C TRP A 489 -39.30 -7.62 7.32
N ILE A 490 -39.03 -8.13 6.12
CA ILE A 490 -39.98 -8.94 5.34
C ILE A 490 -39.29 -10.21 4.85
N THR A 491 -40.10 -11.21 4.52
CA THR A 491 -39.64 -12.37 3.75
C THR A 491 -40.00 -12.16 2.28
N LEU A 492 -39.00 -12.07 1.42
CA LEU A 492 -39.15 -11.93 -0.03
C LEU A 492 -38.53 -13.16 -0.70
N GLY A 493 -39.37 -14.04 -1.27
CA GLY A 493 -38.93 -15.39 -1.63
C GLY A 493 -38.71 -16.22 -0.36
N ASP A 494 -37.53 -16.83 -0.22
CA ASP A 494 -37.14 -17.63 0.96
C ASP A 494 -36.11 -16.91 1.87
N LEU A 495 -35.85 -15.61 1.61
CA LEU A 495 -34.79 -14.85 2.29
C LEU A 495 -35.35 -13.63 3.04
N PRO A 496 -34.78 -13.29 4.21
CA PRO A 496 -35.19 -12.13 4.99
C PRO A 496 -34.50 -10.87 4.46
N TYR A 497 -35.27 -9.80 4.30
CA TYR A 497 -34.77 -8.50 3.87
C TYR A 497 -35.19 -7.40 4.83
N ARG A 498 -34.25 -6.53 5.18
CA ARG A 498 -34.55 -5.34 5.96
C ARG A 498 -35.33 -4.37 5.08
N VAL A 499 -36.43 -3.84 5.59
CA VAL A 499 -37.25 -2.88 4.85
C VAL A 499 -37.46 -1.60 5.64
N ARG A 500 -37.70 -0.52 4.90
CA ARG A 500 -38.10 0.77 5.45
C ARG A 500 -39.29 1.31 4.69
N TYR A 501 -40.25 1.90 5.40
CA TYR A 501 -41.38 2.57 4.76
C TYR A 501 -40.89 3.90 4.18
N LEU A 502 -41.09 4.09 2.87
CA LEU A 502 -40.82 5.32 2.16
C LEU A 502 -42.12 6.13 2.08
N GLU A 503 -42.24 7.14 2.95
CA GLU A 503 -43.42 8.03 3.01
C GLU A 503 -43.74 8.68 1.66
N ASP A 504 -42.71 9.16 0.95
CA ASP A 504 -42.86 9.86 -0.34
C ASP A 504 -43.45 8.95 -1.45
N LEU A 505 -43.16 7.65 -1.39
CA LEU A 505 -43.64 6.65 -2.34
C LEU A 505 -44.84 5.84 -1.80
N LYS A 506 -45.21 6.07 -0.54
CA LYS A 506 -46.22 5.31 0.22
C LYS A 506 -46.04 3.80 0.11
N THR A 507 -44.79 3.34 0.10
CA THR A 507 -44.45 1.93 -0.14
C THR A 507 -43.27 1.50 0.74
N TRP A 508 -43.15 0.20 0.98
CA TRP A 508 -41.97 -0.34 1.65
C TRP A 508 -40.84 -0.48 0.63
N ALA A 509 -39.60 -0.38 1.07
CA ALA A 509 -38.44 -0.66 0.23
C ALA A 509 -37.43 -1.51 1.00
N VAL A 510 -36.85 -2.49 0.32
CA VAL A 510 -35.69 -3.24 0.81
C VAL A 510 -34.51 -2.28 0.88
N VAL A 511 -33.82 -2.26 2.01
CA VAL A 511 -32.68 -1.39 2.29
C VAL A 511 -31.50 -2.21 2.78
N ASP A 512 -30.29 -1.68 2.63
CA ASP A 512 -29.07 -2.30 3.16
C ASP A 512 -29.19 -2.50 4.69
N PRO A 513 -29.02 -3.74 5.21
CA PRO A 513 -29.04 -4.01 6.65
C PRO A 513 -28.03 -3.21 7.47
N HIS A 514 -26.85 -2.91 6.91
CA HIS A 514 -25.75 -2.19 7.55
C HIS A 514 -25.82 -0.67 7.32
N ASN A 515 -26.62 -0.22 6.35
CA ASN A 515 -26.88 1.19 6.09
C ASN A 515 -28.35 1.46 5.67
N PRO A 516 -29.32 1.24 6.59
CA PRO A 516 -30.76 1.26 6.26
C PRO A 516 -31.32 2.64 5.86
N TYR A 517 -30.51 3.68 6.03
CA TYR A 517 -30.84 5.07 5.72
C TYR A 517 -30.06 5.63 4.51
N ALA A 518 -29.35 4.77 3.76
CA ALA A 518 -28.69 5.14 2.52
C ALA A 518 -29.65 5.81 1.52
N PHE A 519 -29.15 6.82 0.80
CA PHE A 519 -29.94 7.64 -0.12
C PHE A 519 -30.37 6.89 -1.39
N ASN A 520 -29.54 5.94 -1.87
CA ASN A 520 -29.82 5.06 -3.01
C ASN A 520 -29.69 3.59 -2.58
N GLY A 521 -30.27 2.67 -3.36
CA GLY A 521 -30.27 1.23 -3.07
C GLY A 521 -31.56 0.73 -2.40
N ALA A 522 -32.48 1.64 -2.06
CA ALA A 522 -33.81 1.27 -1.57
C ALA A 522 -34.66 0.71 -2.73
N LEU A 523 -34.94 -0.59 -2.70
CA LEU A 523 -35.70 -1.29 -3.74
C LEU A 523 -37.16 -1.41 -3.34
N PRO A 524 -38.11 -0.69 -3.99
CA PRO A 524 -39.49 -0.68 -3.53
C PRO A 524 -40.15 -2.06 -3.69
N VAL A 525 -40.93 -2.43 -2.69
CA VAL A 525 -41.61 -3.71 -2.56
C VAL A 525 -43.06 -3.52 -2.10
N ARG A 526 -43.93 -4.44 -2.50
CA ARG A 526 -45.35 -4.43 -2.14
C ARG A 526 -45.85 -5.86 -1.92
N LEU A 527 -46.88 -6.03 -1.09
CA LEU A 527 -47.65 -7.28 -1.05
C LEU A 527 -48.55 -7.41 -2.30
N ASN A 528 -48.52 -8.58 -2.95
CA ASN A 528 -49.40 -8.92 -4.06
C ASN A 528 -50.76 -9.49 -3.55
N ALA A 529 -51.64 -9.88 -4.48
CA ALA A 529 -52.99 -10.38 -4.15
C ALA A 529 -53.00 -11.72 -3.38
N LEU A 530 -51.85 -12.39 -3.24
CA LEU A 530 -51.66 -13.63 -2.50
C LEU A 530 -50.97 -13.41 -1.14
N ASP A 531 -50.87 -12.16 -0.68
CA ASP A 531 -50.13 -11.76 0.53
C ASP A 531 -48.63 -12.13 0.51
N GLN A 532 -48.01 -12.13 -0.68
CA GLN A 532 -46.56 -12.32 -0.86
C GLN A 532 -45.88 -11.02 -1.29
N TRP A 533 -44.71 -10.72 -0.73
CA TRP A 533 -43.93 -9.55 -1.14
C TRP A 533 -43.38 -9.72 -2.56
N GLU A 534 -43.40 -8.65 -3.35
CA GLU A 534 -42.81 -8.58 -4.69
C GLU A 534 -42.05 -7.26 -4.88
N LEU A 535 -40.97 -7.30 -5.66
CA LEU A 535 -40.28 -6.09 -6.13
C LEU A 535 -41.14 -5.34 -7.14
N ILE A 536 -41.21 -4.01 -6.97
CA ILE A 536 -41.88 -3.14 -7.93
C ILE A 536 -40.89 -2.14 -8.53
N LYS A 537 -41.06 -1.87 -9.83
CA LYS A 537 -40.29 -0.84 -10.52
C LYS A 537 -40.65 0.52 -9.91
N ALA A 538 -39.64 1.34 -9.60
CA ALA A 538 -39.85 2.65 -8.99
C ALA A 538 -40.91 3.47 -9.77
N PRO A 539 -41.95 4.01 -9.11
CA PRO A 539 -42.99 4.78 -9.79
C PRO A 539 -42.37 5.99 -10.50
N LYS A 540 -42.59 6.12 -11.81
CA LYS A 540 -42.22 7.34 -12.55
C LYS A 540 -43.28 8.41 -12.29
N LEU A 541 -42.86 9.58 -11.81
CA LEU A 541 -43.73 10.75 -11.68
C LEU A 541 -44.11 11.28 -13.06
N VAL A 542 -45.41 11.22 -13.39
CA VAL A 542 -45.99 11.86 -14.58
C VAL A 542 -46.52 13.23 -14.15
N GLY A 543 -45.84 14.31 -14.55
CA GLY A 543 -46.22 15.67 -14.18
C GLY A 543 -47.51 16.12 -14.87
N GLY A 544 -48.54 16.40 -14.09
CA GLY A 544 -49.76 17.11 -14.53
C GLY A 544 -49.58 18.63 -14.41
N GLN A 545 -50.06 19.36 -15.42
CA GLN A 545 -50.10 20.84 -15.42
C GLN A 545 -51.09 21.38 -14.36
N PRO A 546 -50.75 22.46 -13.62
CA PRO A 546 -51.72 23.22 -12.86
C PRO A 546 -52.51 24.22 -13.74
N PRO A 547 -53.70 24.69 -13.29
CA PRO A 547 -54.60 25.51 -14.10
C PRO A 547 -54.13 26.96 -14.24
N MET A 548 -54.45 27.57 -15.38
CA MET A 548 -54.34 29.02 -15.61
C MET A 548 -55.28 29.80 -14.68
N GLU A 549 -54.75 30.80 -13.99
CA GLU A 549 -55.50 31.95 -13.50
C GLU A 549 -55.03 33.21 -14.25
N ASP A 550 -56.02 34.01 -14.62
CA ASP A 550 -55.96 35.15 -15.53
C ASP A 550 -55.18 36.36 -15.00
N GLY A 551 -54.50 37.05 -15.92
CA GLY A 551 -54.39 38.50 -15.95
C GLY A 551 -53.19 39.14 -15.22
N VAL A 552 -52.18 39.57 -15.99
CA VAL A 552 -51.91 40.98 -16.34
C VAL A 552 -50.51 41.07 -17.01
N GLU A 553 -50.52 41.63 -18.23
CA GLU A 553 -49.42 42.07 -19.10
C GLU A 553 -48.43 43.02 -18.37
N ALA A 554 -47.16 43.24 -18.71
CA ALA A 554 -46.17 42.72 -19.65
C ALA A 554 -44.84 43.42 -19.28
N SER A 555 -43.69 42.77 -19.49
CA SER A 555 -42.54 43.42 -20.13
C SER A 555 -41.54 42.36 -20.57
N GLU A 556 -41.34 42.29 -21.88
CA GLU A 556 -40.44 41.38 -22.58
C GLU A 556 -38.97 41.68 -22.25
N GLY A 557 -38.31 40.69 -21.67
CA GLY A 557 -36.87 40.54 -21.66
C GLY A 557 -36.56 39.10 -22.05
N SER A 558 -36.18 38.90 -23.31
CA SER A 558 -35.73 37.63 -23.88
C SER A 558 -34.54 37.08 -23.09
N GLY A 559 -34.83 36.20 -22.13
CA GLY A 559 -33.86 35.33 -21.48
C GLY A 559 -34.25 33.90 -21.80
N ALA A 560 -33.57 33.29 -22.77
CA ALA A 560 -33.65 31.84 -22.96
C ALA A 560 -33.36 31.17 -21.60
N LYS A 561 -34.36 30.51 -21.01
CA LYS A 561 -34.16 29.67 -19.82
C LYS A 561 -33.19 28.56 -20.21
N THR A 562 -31.89 28.76 -19.98
CA THR A 562 -30.87 27.73 -20.09
C THR A 562 -31.33 26.54 -19.28
N LYS A 563 -31.59 25.43 -19.96
CA LYS A 563 -31.96 24.15 -19.35
C LYS A 563 -30.83 23.78 -18.38
N LYS A 564 -31.10 23.73 -17.07
CA LYS A 564 -30.08 23.35 -16.07
C LYS A 564 -29.51 21.97 -16.46
N PRO A 565 -28.18 21.77 -16.50
CA PRO A 565 -27.59 20.51 -16.96
C PRO A 565 -27.89 19.34 -16.02
N TYR A 566 -28.12 19.62 -14.74
CA TYR A 566 -28.35 18.62 -13.70
C TYR A 566 -29.65 18.92 -12.96
N ALA A 567 -30.35 17.85 -12.55
CA ALA A 567 -31.50 17.96 -11.67
C ALA A 567 -31.06 18.41 -10.27
N THR A 568 -31.93 19.19 -9.62
CA THR A 568 -31.77 19.52 -8.20
C THR A 568 -32.37 18.40 -7.35
N THR A 569 -31.61 17.84 -6.42
CA THR A 569 -32.04 16.77 -5.51
C THR A 569 -31.98 17.23 -4.06
N SER A 570 -32.90 16.75 -3.24
CA SER A 570 -32.82 16.85 -1.77
C SER A 570 -32.06 15.65 -1.20
N SER A 571 -31.52 15.76 0.01
CA SER A 571 -30.79 14.67 0.66
C SER A 571 -30.80 14.82 2.16
N ALA A 572 -31.44 13.88 2.88
CA ALA A 572 -31.51 13.90 4.35
C ALA A 572 -30.12 13.92 5.02
N PHE A 573 -29.13 13.29 4.38
CA PHE A 573 -27.74 13.33 4.83
C PHE A 573 -27.21 14.77 4.78
N TRP A 574 -27.35 15.46 3.65
CA TRP A 574 -26.88 16.84 3.51
C TRP A 574 -27.76 17.85 4.26
N ASP A 575 -29.05 17.57 4.44
CA ASP A 575 -29.94 18.34 5.30
C ASP A 575 -29.43 18.38 6.74
N THR A 576 -28.78 17.30 7.20
CA THR A 576 -28.15 17.24 8.52
C THR A 576 -26.79 17.94 8.52
N HIS A 577 -25.90 17.58 7.58
CA HIS A 577 -24.49 17.99 7.65
C HIS A 577 -24.19 19.40 7.12
N MET A 578 -25.14 20.01 6.40
CA MET A 578 -25.04 21.41 5.99
C MET A 578 -25.59 22.39 7.03
N GLN A 579 -26.26 21.90 8.07
CA GLN A 579 -26.67 22.71 9.20
C GLN A 579 -25.48 23.03 10.11
N PHE A 580 -25.58 24.15 10.84
CA PHE A 580 -24.64 24.46 11.90
C PHE A 580 -24.96 23.62 13.15
N ASN A 581 -24.11 22.64 13.44
CA ASN A 581 -24.20 21.83 14.65
C ASN A 581 -22.81 21.56 15.22
N LEU A 582 -22.29 22.51 15.99
CA LEU A 582 -20.93 22.42 16.55
C LEU A 582 -20.74 21.22 17.49
N ALA A 583 -21.80 20.81 18.20
CA ALA A 583 -21.72 19.66 19.11
C ALA A 583 -21.51 18.36 18.35
N GLU A 584 -22.27 18.15 17.28
CA GLU A 584 -22.16 16.96 16.44
C GLU A 584 -20.92 16.98 15.56
N GLU A 585 -20.54 18.14 15.02
CA GLU A 585 -19.27 18.34 14.31
C GLU A 585 -18.10 17.88 15.19
N ARG A 586 -18.02 18.35 16.44
CA ARG A 586 -16.97 17.92 17.38
C ARG A 586 -17.06 16.44 17.76
N ARG A 587 -18.26 15.85 17.79
CA ARG A 587 -18.44 14.43 18.07
C ARG A 587 -17.88 13.57 16.94
N LEU A 588 -18.20 13.92 15.68
CA LEU A 588 -17.66 13.24 14.51
C LEU A 588 -16.15 13.46 14.38
N SER A 589 -15.64 14.65 14.70
CA SER A 589 -14.19 14.88 14.73
C SER A 589 -13.46 13.97 15.72
N ARG A 590 -14.01 13.78 16.93
CA ARG A 590 -13.42 12.85 17.91
C ARG A 590 -13.41 11.40 17.42
N LEU A 591 -14.54 10.92 16.88
CA LEU A 591 -14.63 9.56 16.35
C LEU A 591 -13.68 9.32 15.17
N GLY A 592 -13.59 10.30 14.26
CA GLY A 592 -12.66 10.24 13.14
C GLY A 592 -11.20 10.22 13.60
N ASN A 593 -10.85 11.03 14.61
CA ASN A 593 -9.50 11.01 15.19
C ASN A 593 -9.15 9.70 15.88
N GLU A 594 -10.08 9.12 16.64
CA GLU A 594 -9.91 7.79 17.24
C GLU A 594 -9.71 6.71 16.17
N ARG A 595 -10.49 6.78 15.08
CA ARG A 595 -10.34 5.88 13.93
C ARG A 595 -8.96 6.04 13.28
N GLN A 596 -8.58 7.25 12.88
CA GLN A 596 -7.28 7.49 12.23
C GLN A 596 -6.13 6.99 13.11
N LYS A 597 -6.14 7.28 14.42
CA LYS A 597 -5.15 6.75 15.37
C LYS A 597 -5.08 5.21 15.38
N SER A 598 -6.19 4.52 15.12
CA SER A 598 -6.25 3.06 15.09
C SER A 598 -5.71 2.43 13.80
N VAL A 599 -5.67 3.19 12.69
CA VAL A 599 -5.19 2.73 11.37
C VAL A 599 -3.82 3.31 11.00
N THR A 600 -3.34 4.32 11.74
CA THR A 600 -2.01 4.90 11.56
C THR A 600 -0.97 4.09 12.34
N HIS A 601 -0.07 3.43 11.62
CA HIS A 601 1.02 2.62 12.17
C HIS A 601 2.38 3.25 11.87
N VAL A 602 2.93 3.99 12.83
CA VAL A 602 4.25 4.66 12.78
C VAL A 602 5.18 4.13 13.88
N TYR A 603 6.44 4.55 13.86
CA TYR A 603 7.42 4.15 14.88
C TYR A 603 6.92 4.43 16.30
N GLU A 604 7.08 3.46 17.19
CA GLU A 604 6.66 3.55 18.59
C GLU A 604 7.89 3.61 19.48
N LEU A 605 8.00 4.67 20.29
CA LEU A 605 9.11 4.88 21.21
C LEU A 605 9.25 3.69 22.17
N GLU A 606 10.43 3.07 22.21
CA GLU A 606 10.73 2.04 23.21
C GLU A 606 10.99 2.65 24.60
N SER A 607 10.85 1.85 25.66
CA SER A 607 10.92 2.35 27.05
C SER A 607 12.28 2.94 27.46
N ASP A 608 13.35 2.61 26.76
CA ASP A 608 14.71 3.09 26.98
C ASP A 608 15.16 4.16 25.97
N GLU A 609 14.27 4.57 25.07
CA GLU A 609 14.49 5.62 24.09
C GLU A 609 13.92 6.95 24.58
N GLU A 610 14.54 8.05 24.17
CA GLU A 610 14.15 9.40 24.57
C GLU A 610 13.91 10.28 23.35
N VAL A 611 12.92 11.16 23.45
CA VAL A 611 12.73 12.24 22.48
C VAL A 611 13.81 13.28 22.71
N VAL A 612 14.56 13.60 21.66
CA VAL A 612 15.61 14.61 21.68
C VAL A 612 15.30 15.67 20.64
N THR A 613 15.62 16.91 20.95
CA THR A 613 15.56 18.00 19.97
C THR A 613 16.87 18.01 19.18
N ASP A 614 16.78 17.86 17.86
CA ASP A 614 17.96 17.83 17.00
C ASP A 614 18.56 19.23 16.75
N SER A 615 19.63 19.28 15.94
CA SER A 615 20.29 20.55 15.57
C SER A 615 19.41 21.50 14.76
N GLU A 616 18.28 21.03 14.23
CA GLU A 616 17.31 21.81 13.48
C GLU A 616 16.13 22.29 14.34
N GLY A 617 16.12 21.92 15.63
CA GLY A 617 15.05 22.27 16.56
C GLY A 617 13.85 21.33 16.50
N GLU A 618 13.98 20.17 15.85
CA GLU A 618 12.90 19.19 15.69
C GLU A 618 12.97 18.12 16.77
N ASP A 619 11.82 17.79 17.35
CA ASP A 619 11.69 16.63 18.22
C ASP A 619 11.77 15.34 17.41
N VAL A 620 12.79 14.55 17.70
CA VAL A 620 13.08 13.30 17.03
C VAL A 620 13.42 12.21 18.04
N VAL A 621 13.33 10.97 17.59
CA VAL A 621 13.79 9.81 18.35
C VAL A 621 14.93 9.16 17.58
N TYR A 622 15.99 8.79 18.30
CA TYR A 622 17.02 7.92 17.76
C TYR A 622 16.79 6.52 18.30
N ASP A 623 16.53 5.59 17.39
CA ASP A 623 16.32 4.20 17.81
C ASP A 623 17.61 3.53 18.28
N ALA A 624 17.51 2.29 18.75
CA ALA A 624 18.66 1.49 19.16
C ALA A 624 19.77 1.35 18.10
N TRP A 625 19.50 1.64 16.83
CA TRP A 625 20.44 1.63 15.70
C TRP A 625 20.95 3.02 15.30
N ASP A 626 20.71 4.04 16.13
CA ASP A 626 21.06 5.45 15.89
C ASP A 626 20.35 6.03 14.65
N GLU A 627 19.14 5.53 14.36
CA GLU A 627 18.32 6.03 13.27
C GLU A 627 17.32 7.08 13.76
N LYS A 628 17.28 8.20 13.04
CA LYS A 628 16.42 9.35 13.34
C LYS A 628 14.99 9.12 12.81
N HIS A 629 14.01 9.16 13.71
CA HIS A 629 12.58 9.15 13.43
C HIS A 629 11.98 10.53 13.71
N ARG A 630 11.29 11.11 12.71
CA ARG A 630 10.54 12.38 12.84
C ARG A 630 9.03 12.18 12.99
N VAL A 631 8.54 11.06 12.46
CA VAL A 631 7.14 10.66 12.54
C VAL A 631 7.07 9.44 13.46
N PHE A 632 6.55 9.63 14.66
CA PHE A 632 6.52 8.59 15.69
C PHE A 632 5.40 8.83 16.70
N LYS A 633 5.15 7.85 17.56
CA LYS A 633 4.27 7.95 18.73
C LYS A 633 5.01 7.55 20.01
N THR A 634 4.66 8.19 21.12
CA THR A 634 5.22 7.89 22.45
C THR A 634 4.34 6.91 23.24
N THR A 635 4.87 6.40 24.37
CA THR A 635 4.17 5.45 25.25
C THR A 635 2.96 6.06 25.98
N ASP A 636 3.01 7.35 26.30
CA ASP A 636 1.84 8.20 26.48
C ASP A 636 1.40 8.61 25.06
N PRO A 637 0.18 8.30 24.55
CA PRO A 637 -0.17 8.26 23.11
C PRO A 637 -0.20 9.62 22.39
N MET A 638 0.92 10.35 22.48
CA MET A 638 1.24 11.58 21.78
C MET A 638 1.92 11.22 20.45
N TYR A 639 1.55 11.95 19.41
CA TYR A 639 2.00 11.73 18.05
C TYR A 639 2.85 12.91 17.62
N PHE A 640 3.94 12.63 16.93
CA PHE A 640 4.86 13.61 16.36
C PHE A 640 4.88 13.41 14.85
N GLY A 641 4.67 14.49 14.10
CA GLY A 641 4.50 14.46 12.65
C GLY A 641 5.59 15.14 11.84
N GLY A 642 6.59 15.73 12.49
CA GLY A 642 7.60 16.54 11.81
C GLY A 642 6.99 17.62 10.91
N ALA A 643 7.27 17.56 9.61
CA ALA A 643 6.72 18.46 8.60
C ALA A 643 5.20 18.33 8.40
N ILE A 644 4.56 17.22 8.76
CA ILE A 644 3.10 17.07 8.69
C ILE A 644 2.42 18.09 9.61
N ALA A 645 2.90 18.24 10.86
CA ALA A 645 2.35 19.20 11.81
C ALA A 645 2.43 20.63 11.26
N ARG A 646 3.59 21.02 10.73
CA ARG A 646 3.79 22.33 10.07
C ARG A 646 2.88 22.55 8.87
N TYR A 647 2.70 21.52 8.03
CA TYR A 647 1.80 21.60 6.89
C TYR A 647 0.36 21.85 7.35
N THR A 648 -0.10 21.16 8.40
CA THR A 648 -1.48 21.32 8.89
C THR A 648 -1.74 22.64 9.62
N ASP A 649 -0.69 23.30 10.11
CA ASP A 649 -0.75 24.64 10.70
C ASP A 649 -0.76 25.75 9.63
N GLU A 650 0.14 25.63 8.64
CA GLU A 650 0.32 26.61 7.56
C GLU A 650 0.33 25.95 6.17
N ASP A 651 -0.81 25.38 5.73
CA ASP A 651 -0.92 24.66 4.45
C ASP A 651 -0.58 25.53 3.23
N ASP A 652 -0.92 26.82 3.30
CA ASP A 652 -0.61 27.83 2.29
C ASP A 652 0.91 28.02 2.09
N ALA A 653 1.74 27.74 3.11
CA ALA A 653 3.20 27.78 2.97
C ALA A 653 3.72 26.74 1.95
N TYR A 654 2.95 25.69 1.68
CA TYR A 654 3.28 24.63 0.74
C TYR A 654 2.46 24.76 -0.55
N ASN A 655 1.15 24.91 -0.41
CA ASN A 655 0.24 24.85 -1.54
C ASN A 655 0.30 26.10 -2.43
N VAL A 656 0.63 27.29 -1.91
CA VAL A 656 0.80 28.49 -2.77
C VAL A 656 1.90 28.28 -3.81
N PHE A 657 3.01 27.65 -3.41
CA PHE A 657 4.09 27.30 -4.33
C PHE A 657 3.61 26.34 -5.42
N LEU A 658 2.96 25.24 -5.06
CA LEU A 658 2.45 24.26 -6.03
C LEU A 658 1.38 24.86 -6.96
N ARG A 659 0.56 25.78 -6.45
CA ARG A 659 -0.50 26.47 -7.21
C ARG A 659 0.05 27.51 -8.18
N SER A 660 1.03 28.31 -7.78
CA SER A 660 1.42 29.55 -8.47
C SER A 660 2.90 29.65 -8.88
N GLY A 661 3.78 28.83 -8.30
CA GLY A 661 5.24 28.97 -8.40
C GLY A 661 5.84 29.97 -7.39
N GLU A 662 5.01 30.72 -6.65
CA GLU A 662 5.49 31.70 -5.67
C GLU A 662 6.12 31.00 -4.46
N ARG A 663 7.37 31.37 -4.14
CA ARG A 663 8.12 30.84 -3.00
C ARG A 663 7.89 31.72 -1.77
N LYS A 664 7.57 31.10 -0.63
CA LYS A 664 7.50 31.80 0.67
C LYS A 664 8.86 31.96 1.34
N GLY A 665 9.85 31.14 0.95
CA GLY A 665 11.21 31.21 1.48
C GLY A 665 12.25 30.53 0.59
N PRO A 666 13.55 30.66 0.92
CA PRO A 666 14.64 30.11 0.11
C PRO A 666 14.67 28.57 0.10
N ARG A 667 14.12 27.93 1.13
CA ARG A 667 14.06 26.46 1.29
C ARG A 667 12.71 25.85 0.87
N GLN A 668 11.95 26.53 0.01
CA GLN A 668 10.60 26.10 -0.37
C GLN A 668 10.54 24.66 -0.90
N ILE A 669 11.48 24.30 -1.79
CA ILE A 669 11.56 22.96 -2.39
C ILE A 669 11.93 21.94 -1.32
N GLU A 670 12.95 22.22 -0.50
CA GLU A 670 13.39 21.37 0.60
C GLU A 670 12.25 21.12 1.61
N ASN A 671 11.42 22.12 1.89
CA ASN A 671 10.26 21.96 2.77
C ASN A 671 9.22 21.00 2.19
N VAL A 672 8.94 21.09 0.88
CA VAL A 672 8.03 20.15 0.20
C VAL A 672 8.64 18.75 0.18
N GLU A 673 9.93 18.62 -0.16
CA GLU A 673 10.63 17.33 -0.12
C GLU A 673 10.55 16.71 1.28
N ARG A 674 10.79 17.49 2.33
CA ARG A 674 10.71 17.03 3.72
C ARG A 674 9.30 16.56 4.12
N LEU A 675 8.27 17.26 3.66
CA LEU A 675 6.89 16.84 3.85
C LEU A 675 6.62 15.50 3.15
N LEU A 676 7.14 15.30 1.94
CA LEU A 676 7.03 14.00 1.25
C LEU A 676 7.75 12.89 2.01
N GLU A 677 8.90 13.17 2.62
CA GLU A 677 9.59 12.18 3.45
C GLU A 677 8.75 11.75 4.66
N ASP A 678 8.14 12.71 5.34
CA ASP A 678 7.34 12.45 6.55
C ASP A 678 6.00 11.78 6.18
N LEU A 679 5.35 12.19 5.09
CA LEU A 679 4.12 11.56 4.60
C LEU A 679 4.33 10.11 4.18
N ALA A 680 5.53 9.76 3.70
CA ALA A 680 5.83 8.39 3.30
C ALA A 680 5.92 7.39 4.47
N GLU A 681 5.98 7.88 5.71
CA GLU A 681 5.85 7.04 6.91
C GLU A 681 4.38 6.67 7.20
N ILE A 682 3.42 7.32 6.52
CA ILE A 682 1.98 7.11 6.70
C ILE A 682 1.45 6.15 5.64
N GLN A 683 0.60 5.21 6.07
CA GLN A 683 0.01 4.20 5.20
C GLN A 683 -1.32 4.69 4.63
N PRO A 684 -1.63 4.42 3.35
CA PRO A 684 -2.95 4.72 2.81
C PRO A 684 -4.07 3.91 3.48
N ASN A 685 -5.27 4.49 3.52
CA ASN A 685 -6.47 3.82 4.04
C ASN A 685 -7.73 4.34 3.33
N ASN A 686 -8.67 3.44 3.02
CA ASN A 686 -9.87 3.77 2.25
C ASN A 686 -11.19 3.17 2.78
N ASP A 687 -11.26 2.85 4.07
CA ASP A 687 -12.41 2.16 4.67
C ASP A 687 -13.60 3.09 5.02
N VAL A 688 -13.45 4.39 4.80
CA VAL A 688 -14.45 5.43 5.10
C VAL A 688 -14.71 6.35 3.90
N PRO A 689 -15.88 6.98 3.81
CA PRO A 689 -16.09 8.05 2.84
C PRO A 689 -15.31 9.31 3.23
N LEU A 690 -14.85 10.04 2.22
CA LEU A 690 -14.10 11.28 2.35
C LEU A 690 -14.82 12.43 1.64
N TYR A 691 -14.81 13.60 2.28
CA TYR A 691 -15.53 14.79 1.80
C TYR A 691 -14.60 16.00 1.72
N ARG A 692 -14.74 16.79 0.65
CA ARG A 692 -14.02 18.05 0.48
C ARG A 692 -14.96 19.13 0.01
N GLY A 693 -15.11 20.19 0.81
CA GLY A 693 -15.83 21.39 0.40
C GLY A 693 -14.97 22.33 -0.44
N GLY A 694 -15.59 23.09 -1.32
CA GLY A 694 -14.94 24.15 -2.08
C GLY A 694 -15.88 25.31 -2.35
N SER A 695 -15.30 26.51 -2.42
CA SER A 695 -15.98 27.74 -2.79
C SER A 695 -15.09 28.60 -3.70
N GLY A 696 -15.70 29.56 -4.39
CA GLY A 696 -15.00 30.50 -5.25
C GLY A 696 -14.03 31.40 -4.49
N GLU A 697 -14.33 31.72 -3.22
CA GLU A 697 -13.43 32.44 -2.31
C GLU A 697 -12.13 31.67 -2.07
N ARG A 698 -12.21 30.33 -2.01
CA ARG A 698 -11.06 29.42 -1.83
C ARG A 698 -10.37 29.04 -3.15
N GLY A 699 -10.86 29.54 -4.28
CA GLY A 699 -10.36 29.19 -5.61
C GLY A 699 -10.74 27.80 -6.11
N THR A 700 -11.53 27.02 -5.36
CA THR A 700 -12.07 25.70 -5.75
C THR A 700 -13.56 25.83 -6.08
N SER A 701 -13.90 26.12 -7.33
CA SER A 701 -15.26 26.54 -7.70
C SER A 701 -16.12 25.47 -8.35
N GLY A 702 -17.35 25.32 -7.84
CA GLY A 702 -18.41 24.51 -8.43
C GLY A 702 -18.98 25.02 -9.77
N LYS A 703 -18.55 26.21 -10.23
CA LYS A 703 -19.10 26.84 -11.44
C LYS A 703 -18.93 25.98 -12.69
N VAL A 704 -17.80 25.28 -12.82
CA VAL A 704 -17.51 24.44 -14.01
C VAL A 704 -18.46 23.25 -14.10
N PHE A 705 -18.81 22.64 -12.97
CA PHE A 705 -19.80 21.57 -12.90
C PHE A 705 -21.20 22.11 -13.11
N ARG A 706 -21.59 23.21 -12.45
CA ARG A 706 -22.93 23.80 -12.59
C ARG A 706 -23.25 24.22 -14.03
N LYS A 707 -22.25 24.70 -14.77
CA LYS A 707 -22.36 25.05 -16.20
C LYS A 707 -22.41 23.84 -17.12
N GLY A 708 -22.10 22.64 -16.64
CA GLY A 708 -21.97 21.42 -17.44
C GLY A 708 -20.72 21.41 -18.33
N THR A 709 -19.70 22.21 -17.99
CA THR A 709 -18.40 22.19 -18.69
C THR A 709 -17.67 20.88 -18.43
N LEU A 710 -17.72 20.40 -17.18
CA LEU A 710 -17.28 19.06 -16.79
C LEU A 710 -18.48 18.17 -16.54
N LYS A 711 -18.40 16.92 -16.97
CA LYS A 711 -19.47 15.92 -16.92
C LYS A 711 -18.98 14.59 -16.33
N GLN A 712 -19.91 13.69 -16.07
CA GLN A 712 -19.60 12.31 -15.70
C GLN A 712 -18.67 11.67 -16.75
N GLY A 713 -17.66 10.95 -16.28
CA GLY A 713 -16.62 10.33 -17.10
C GLY A 713 -15.38 11.22 -17.33
N ASP A 714 -15.48 12.54 -17.18
CA ASP A 714 -14.30 13.42 -17.24
C ASP A 714 -13.36 13.14 -16.05
N VAL A 715 -12.08 13.45 -16.22
CA VAL A 715 -11.04 13.15 -15.24
C VAL A 715 -10.53 14.44 -14.62
N LEU A 716 -10.50 14.48 -13.28
CA LEU A 716 -9.83 15.51 -12.50
C LEU A 716 -8.43 15.06 -12.10
N VAL A 717 -7.51 15.99 -11.88
CA VAL A 717 -6.18 15.74 -11.32
C VAL A 717 -5.88 16.78 -10.25
N ASN A 718 -5.32 16.37 -9.12
CA ASN A 718 -4.88 17.33 -8.12
C ASN A 718 -3.43 17.79 -8.38
N THR A 719 -3.22 19.10 -8.34
CA THR A 719 -1.91 19.72 -8.60
C THR A 719 -1.25 20.30 -7.35
N ASP A 720 -1.90 20.17 -6.20
CA ASP A 720 -1.41 20.55 -4.89
C ASP A 720 -1.76 19.46 -3.86
N PHE A 721 -1.26 19.59 -2.63
CA PHE A 721 -1.68 18.71 -1.56
C PHE A 721 -3.19 18.94 -1.31
N THR A 722 -3.97 17.87 -1.47
CA THR A 722 -5.43 17.96 -1.48
C THR A 722 -6.02 17.24 -0.28
N SER A 723 -6.53 18.04 0.65
CA SER A 723 -7.14 17.59 1.90
C SER A 723 -8.60 17.17 1.69
N PHE A 724 -8.95 16.01 2.23
CA PHE A 724 -10.32 15.57 2.46
C PHE A 724 -10.56 15.35 3.95
N SER A 725 -11.81 15.32 4.36
CA SER A 725 -12.22 15.08 5.74
C SER A 725 -13.12 13.85 5.82
N GLU A 726 -12.96 13.04 6.86
CA GLU A 726 -13.95 12.01 7.23
C GLU A 726 -15.21 12.62 7.86
N ASN A 727 -15.15 13.88 8.28
CA ASN A 727 -16.25 14.58 8.91
C ASN A 727 -17.01 15.43 7.86
N PRO A 728 -18.23 15.03 7.43
CA PRO A 728 -19.01 15.77 6.43
C PRO A 728 -19.39 17.20 6.83
N TYR A 729 -19.39 17.55 8.14
CA TYR A 729 -19.56 18.95 8.56
C TYR A 729 -18.38 19.84 8.13
N ILE A 730 -17.18 19.28 7.99
CA ILE A 730 -16.01 20.04 7.53
C ILE A 730 -16.18 20.41 6.06
N ALA A 731 -16.84 19.58 5.25
CA ALA A 731 -17.20 19.98 3.88
C ALA A 731 -18.11 21.22 3.84
N ARG A 732 -19.05 21.38 4.78
CA ARG A 732 -19.86 22.62 4.93
C ARG A 732 -18.97 23.82 5.21
N VAL A 733 -17.99 23.69 6.10
CA VAL A 733 -17.06 24.78 6.48
C VAL A 733 -16.33 25.34 5.25
N PHE A 734 -15.92 24.48 4.32
CA PHE A 734 -15.22 24.91 3.10
C PHE A 734 -16.14 25.24 1.91
N ALA A 735 -17.36 24.68 1.85
CA ALA A 735 -18.29 24.90 0.75
C ALA A 735 -19.19 26.14 0.92
N SER A 736 -19.22 26.74 2.11
CA SER A 736 -20.09 27.87 2.46
C SER A 736 -19.31 29.17 2.66
N SER A 737 -20.00 30.24 3.03
CA SER A 737 -19.44 31.53 3.46
C SER A 737 -18.57 31.46 4.73
N GLN A 738 -18.43 30.29 5.35
CA GLN A 738 -17.39 30.08 6.35
C GLN A 738 -15.98 30.12 5.74
N GLY A 739 -15.81 29.72 4.48
CA GLY A 739 -14.52 29.84 3.77
C GLY A 739 -13.36 29.09 4.42
N GLY A 740 -13.61 28.05 5.21
CA GLY A 740 -12.57 27.36 6.00
C GLY A 740 -12.40 27.89 7.43
N ALA A 741 -13.08 28.98 7.81
CA ALA A 741 -12.99 29.50 9.18
C ALA A 741 -13.64 28.53 10.18
N ALA A 742 -12.92 28.24 11.27
CA ALA A 742 -13.36 27.33 12.32
C ALA A 742 -14.76 27.68 12.82
N SER A 743 -15.65 26.68 12.87
CA SER A 743 -17.06 26.84 13.24
C SER A 743 -17.27 27.48 14.62
N SER A 744 -16.33 27.30 15.56
CA SER A 744 -16.37 27.93 16.88
C SER A 744 -16.14 29.45 16.87
N SER A 745 -15.51 29.96 15.82
CA SER A 745 -15.17 31.38 15.66
C SER A 745 -16.04 32.10 14.63
N HIS A 746 -16.82 31.36 13.83
CA HIS A 746 -17.65 31.95 12.80
C HIS A 746 -18.84 32.69 13.40
N THR A 747 -19.06 33.92 12.92
CA THR A 747 -20.20 34.76 13.29
C THR A 747 -20.97 35.15 12.04
N GLY A 748 -22.29 34.93 12.02
CA GLY A 748 -23.15 35.28 10.90
C GLY A 748 -23.96 34.10 10.38
N ALA A 749 -24.75 34.35 9.34
CA ALA A 749 -25.48 33.31 8.65
C ALA A 749 -24.55 32.53 7.71
N ILE A 750 -24.66 31.21 7.72
CA ILE A 750 -23.97 30.35 6.76
C ILE A 750 -24.75 30.40 5.46
N THR A 751 -24.08 30.81 4.39
CA THR A 751 -24.69 30.95 3.06
C THR A 751 -23.89 30.16 2.04
N PHE A 752 -24.58 29.75 0.98
CA PHE A 752 -24.02 29.02 -0.15
C PHE A 752 -24.33 29.78 -1.43
N ASP A 753 -23.41 29.73 -2.38
CA ASP A 753 -23.52 30.48 -3.62
C ASP A 753 -23.34 29.60 -4.86
N ASP A 754 -23.36 30.24 -6.04
CA ASP A 754 -23.17 29.55 -7.32
C ASP A 754 -21.72 29.06 -7.55
N THR A 755 -20.86 29.13 -6.54
CA THR A 755 -19.52 28.54 -6.53
C THR A 755 -19.37 27.37 -5.55
N SER A 756 -20.33 27.15 -4.65
CA SER A 756 -20.28 26.05 -3.69
C SER A 756 -20.25 24.67 -4.37
N VAL A 757 -19.29 23.85 -3.96
CA VAL A 757 -19.09 22.46 -4.42
C VAL A 757 -18.69 21.57 -3.24
N VAL A 758 -19.10 20.32 -3.28
CA VAL A 758 -18.61 19.27 -2.38
C VAL A 758 -18.18 18.08 -3.23
N PHE A 759 -16.91 17.72 -3.11
CA PHE A 759 -16.38 16.48 -3.65
C PHE A 759 -16.55 15.36 -2.63
N GLU A 760 -16.95 14.20 -3.13
CA GLU A 760 -17.22 13.01 -2.33
C GLU A 760 -16.44 11.84 -2.93
N LEU A 761 -15.63 11.19 -2.09
CA LEU A 761 -14.93 9.95 -2.40
C LEU A 761 -15.55 8.86 -1.52
N PRO A 762 -16.36 7.93 -2.09
CA PRO A 762 -16.93 6.85 -1.30
C PRO A 762 -15.86 5.91 -0.72
N ALA A 763 -16.19 5.23 0.37
CA ALA A 763 -15.33 4.18 0.93
C ALA A 763 -15.05 3.11 -0.13
N GLY A 764 -13.80 2.65 -0.21
CA GLY A 764 -13.36 1.66 -1.19
C GLY A 764 -13.20 2.18 -2.62
N GLU A 765 -13.41 3.47 -2.90
CA GLU A 765 -13.34 4.04 -4.26
C GLU A 765 -12.05 4.85 -4.52
N TYR A 766 -11.07 4.73 -3.63
CA TYR A 766 -9.78 5.40 -3.72
C TYR A 766 -8.69 4.55 -3.06
N LEU A 767 -7.42 4.78 -3.39
CA LEU A 767 -6.29 3.99 -2.90
C LEU A 767 -5.29 4.79 -2.06
N ASN A 768 -5.25 6.12 -2.21
CA ASN A 768 -4.05 6.90 -1.84
C ASN A 768 -4.25 7.99 -0.80
N ALA A 769 -5.34 7.95 -0.05
CA ALA A 769 -5.56 8.91 1.04
C ALA A 769 -4.72 8.54 2.26
N LEU A 770 -3.93 9.49 2.75
CA LEU A 770 -3.10 9.34 3.94
C LEU A 770 -3.80 9.95 5.16
N PRO A 771 -4.20 9.16 6.18
CA PRO A 771 -4.81 9.69 7.40
C PRO A 771 -3.77 10.42 8.26
N ILE A 772 -3.80 11.76 8.26
CA ILE A 772 -2.78 12.61 8.90
C ILE A 772 -3.28 13.35 10.14
N SER A 773 -4.56 13.25 10.48
CA SER A 773 -5.15 13.92 11.65
C SER A 773 -4.43 13.63 12.99
N PRO A 774 -3.87 12.43 13.25
CA PRO A 774 -3.10 12.18 14.47
C PRO A 774 -1.92 13.14 14.67
N PHE A 775 -1.39 13.70 13.58
CA PHE A 775 -0.22 14.58 13.56
C PHE A 775 -0.58 16.06 13.34
N SER A 776 -1.87 16.36 13.20
CA SER A 776 -2.36 17.65 12.78
C SER A 776 -2.44 18.63 13.95
N GLU A 777 -2.07 19.89 13.71
CA GLU A 777 -2.36 21.01 14.62
C GLU A 777 -3.85 21.40 14.60
N ASN A 778 -4.59 20.94 13.57
CA ASN A 778 -6.02 21.15 13.40
C ASN A 778 -6.80 19.82 13.37
N PRO A 779 -6.74 18.99 14.44
CA PRO A 779 -7.31 17.64 14.43
C PRO A 779 -8.85 17.62 14.33
N ASN A 780 -9.52 18.77 14.46
CA ASN A 780 -10.97 18.84 14.25
C ASN A 780 -11.38 18.59 12.79
N GLU A 781 -10.46 18.75 11.84
CA GLU A 781 -10.74 18.52 10.43
C GLU A 781 -10.78 17.03 10.07
N VAL A 782 -10.20 16.14 10.88
CA VAL A 782 -10.05 14.71 10.56
C VAL A 782 -9.50 14.52 9.14
N GLU A 783 -8.34 15.12 8.94
CA GLU A 783 -7.77 15.30 7.61
C GLU A 783 -7.16 13.99 7.07
N SER A 784 -7.51 13.68 5.82
CA SER A 784 -6.87 12.68 4.98
C SER A 784 -6.31 13.35 3.74
N LEU A 785 -5.02 13.18 3.47
CA LEU A 785 -4.28 13.94 2.48
C LEU A 785 -3.96 13.11 1.23
N PHE A 786 -4.14 13.71 0.05
CA PHE A 786 -3.60 13.22 -1.22
C PHE A 786 -2.41 14.09 -1.65
N MET A 787 -1.31 13.46 -2.04
CA MET A 787 -0.16 14.14 -2.67
C MET A 787 -0.54 14.62 -4.08
N PRO A 788 0.10 15.66 -4.66
CA PRO A 788 -0.12 16.01 -6.06
C PRO A 788 0.15 14.80 -6.98
N GLY A 789 -0.66 14.60 -8.03
CA GLY A 789 -0.46 13.51 -8.99
C GLY A 789 -1.54 12.45 -9.09
N HIS A 790 -2.60 12.53 -8.29
CA HIS A 790 -3.72 11.58 -8.32
C HIS A 790 -4.81 12.01 -9.31
N TYR A 791 -5.39 11.03 -9.99
CA TYR A 791 -6.41 11.23 -11.01
C TYR A 791 -7.74 10.67 -10.53
N PHE A 792 -8.81 11.44 -10.70
CA PHE A 792 -10.14 11.13 -10.20
C PHE A 792 -11.15 11.19 -11.34
N GLN A 793 -11.74 10.06 -11.69
CA GLN A 793 -12.85 10.04 -12.65
C GLN A 793 -14.14 10.49 -11.96
N ILE A 794 -14.86 11.40 -12.60
CA ILE A 794 -16.17 11.86 -12.13
C ILE A 794 -17.20 10.75 -12.36
N GLN A 795 -17.66 10.15 -11.27
CA GLN A 795 -18.72 9.13 -11.30
C GLN A 795 -20.10 9.76 -11.38
N ARG A 796 -20.30 10.93 -10.77
CA ARG A 796 -21.61 11.57 -10.71
C ARG A 796 -21.50 13.06 -10.44
N ILE A 797 -22.39 13.84 -11.04
CA ILE A 797 -22.59 15.26 -10.74
C ILE A 797 -24.08 15.49 -10.49
N GLN A 798 -24.41 16.16 -9.39
CA GLN A 798 -25.76 16.64 -9.13
C GLN A 798 -25.75 17.98 -8.41
N GLU A 799 -26.82 18.75 -8.56
CA GLU A 799 -27.06 19.91 -7.71
C GLU A 799 -27.86 19.44 -6.48
N VAL A 800 -27.30 19.60 -5.28
CA VAL A 800 -28.01 19.28 -4.03
C VAL A 800 -28.49 20.58 -3.42
N ALA A 801 -29.75 20.63 -3.00
CA ALA A 801 -30.31 21.78 -2.30
C ALA A 801 -31.26 21.35 -1.17
N GLY A 802 -31.20 22.08 -0.06
CA GLY A 802 -32.15 22.00 1.04
C GLY A 802 -32.74 23.38 1.34
N SER A 803 -33.25 23.58 2.56
CA SER A 803 -33.86 24.87 2.96
C SER A 803 -32.87 26.05 2.88
N ASP A 804 -31.64 25.83 3.35
CA ASP A 804 -30.66 26.91 3.60
C ASP A 804 -29.30 26.66 2.92
N TYR A 805 -29.22 25.65 2.05
CA TYR A 805 -27.98 25.32 1.34
C TYR A 805 -28.22 24.89 -0.10
N ARG A 806 -27.22 25.10 -0.95
CA ARG A 806 -27.18 24.61 -2.33
C ARG A 806 -25.74 24.49 -2.80
N PHE A 807 -25.35 23.35 -3.36
CA PHE A 807 -24.00 23.14 -3.90
C PHE A 807 -24.01 22.09 -5.02
N MET A 808 -22.91 22.02 -5.77
CA MET A 808 -22.66 20.90 -6.69
C MET A 808 -22.02 19.74 -5.93
N ASN A 809 -22.66 18.59 -5.86
CA ASN A 809 -22.05 17.36 -5.33
C ASN A 809 -21.39 16.61 -6.48
N VAL A 810 -20.08 16.37 -6.37
CA VAL A 810 -19.27 15.69 -7.38
C VAL A 810 -18.70 14.43 -6.75
N GLN A 811 -19.22 13.28 -7.13
CA GLN A 811 -18.73 11.99 -6.65
C GLN A 811 -17.59 11.51 -7.54
N LEU A 812 -16.51 11.07 -6.91
CA LEU A 812 -15.26 10.73 -7.56
C LEU A 812 -14.89 9.27 -7.29
N ARG A 813 -14.10 8.70 -8.21
CA ARG A 813 -13.35 7.45 -8.04
C ARG A 813 -11.91 7.70 -8.46
N GLU A 814 -10.94 7.26 -7.67
CA GLU A 814 -9.55 7.34 -8.06
C GLU A 814 -9.24 6.33 -9.18
N ILE A 815 -8.50 6.76 -10.21
CA ILE A 815 -8.09 5.90 -11.33
C ILE A 815 -6.58 6.03 -11.61
N PRO A 816 -5.93 4.97 -12.12
CA PRO A 816 -4.53 5.04 -12.54
C PRO A 816 -4.32 6.01 -13.70
N ALA A 817 -3.17 6.69 -13.73
CA ALA A 817 -2.81 7.65 -14.78
C ALA A 817 -2.80 7.01 -16.19
N GLU A 818 -2.48 5.72 -16.29
CA GLU A 818 -2.47 4.93 -17.53
C GLU A 818 -3.87 4.74 -18.13
N GLN A 819 -4.93 4.88 -17.33
CA GLN A 819 -6.31 4.79 -17.80
C GLN A 819 -6.86 6.13 -18.31
N VAL A 820 -6.15 7.23 -18.10
CA VAL A 820 -6.59 8.56 -18.54
C VAL A 820 -6.41 8.68 -20.05
N THR A 821 -7.51 8.49 -20.79
CA THR A 821 -7.54 8.53 -22.27
C THR A 821 -7.82 9.92 -22.85
N GLY A 822 -8.44 10.80 -22.07
CA GLY A 822 -8.79 12.18 -22.44
C GLY A 822 -7.98 13.23 -21.68
N PRO A 823 -8.32 14.53 -21.83
CA PRO A 823 -7.74 15.56 -21.00
C PRO A 823 -8.09 15.34 -19.53
N ALA A 824 -7.10 15.51 -18.64
CA ALA A 824 -7.34 15.66 -17.22
C ALA A 824 -7.49 17.16 -16.89
N HIS A 825 -8.32 17.47 -15.91
CA HIS A 825 -8.61 18.84 -15.49
C HIS A 825 -8.14 19.07 -14.06
N ASP A 826 -7.44 20.15 -13.81
CA ASP A 826 -7.03 20.54 -12.45
C ASP A 826 -8.26 20.62 -11.54
N MET A 827 -8.29 19.83 -10.48
CA MET A 827 -9.45 19.66 -9.60
C MET A 827 -9.91 20.99 -8.97
N ARG A 828 -8.97 21.89 -8.71
CA ARG A 828 -9.22 23.20 -8.11
C ARG A 828 -9.87 24.17 -9.11
N THR A 829 -9.29 24.32 -10.29
CA THR A 829 -9.67 25.36 -11.26
C THR A 829 -10.61 24.87 -12.37
N GLY A 830 -10.66 23.56 -12.63
CA GLY A 830 -11.35 22.94 -13.76
C GLY A 830 -10.66 23.14 -15.12
N VAL A 831 -9.48 23.77 -15.14
CA VAL A 831 -8.69 24.01 -16.35
C VAL A 831 -7.98 22.73 -16.76
N VAL A 832 -7.80 22.50 -18.06
CA VAL A 832 -7.04 21.35 -18.57
C VAL A 832 -5.61 21.38 -18.01
N PHE A 833 -5.19 20.28 -17.40
CA PHE A 833 -3.86 20.12 -16.86
C PHE A 833 -2.85 19.85 -17.97
N ASN A 834 -1.71 20.54 -17.91
CA ASN A 834 -0.55 20.27 -18.76
C ASN A 834 0.70 20.20 -17.89
N ARG A 835 1.43 19.09 -18.02
CA ARG A 835 2.59 18.76 -17.19
C ARG A 835 3.76 19.70 -17.45
N GLU A 836 4.04 20.04 -18.71
CA GLU A 836 5.15 20.90 -19.09
C GLU A 836 4.94 22.33 -18.55
N ALA A 837 3.73 22.88 -18.72
CA ALA A 837 3.35 24.18 -18.17
C ALA A 837 3.38 24.18 -16.64
N TYR A 838 3.00 23.06 -16.00
CA TYR A 838 3.14 22.92 -14.55
C TYR A 838 4.62 22.91 -14.11
N ALA A 839 5.50 22.25 -14.86
CA ALA A 839 6.94 22.24 -14.60
C ALA A 839 7.55 23.64 -14.76
N GLU A 840 7.24 24.33 -15.86
CA GLU A 840 7.70 25.70 -16.12
C GLU A 840 7.24 26.67 -15.02
N LYS A 841 6.01 26.50 -14.51
CA LYS A 841 5.47 27.31 -13.43
C LYS A 841 6.27 27.18 -12.12
N LEU A 842 6.78 25.98 -11.80
CA LEU A 842 7.55 25.76 -10.55
C LEU A 842 9.04 26.08 -10.69
N GLY A 843 9.56 26.04 -11.92
CA GLY A 843 10.97 26.29 -12.25
C GLY A 843 11.82 25.01 -12.34
N ASP A 844 12.97 25.13 -13.01
CA ASP A 844 13.85 23.99 -13.34
C ASP A 844 14.39 23.24 -12.11
N ASP A 845 14.62 23.94 -11.00
CA ASP A 845 15.08 23.36 -9.74
C ASP A 845 13.99 22.52 -9.04
N ALA A 846 12.71 22.76 -9.37
CA ALA A 846 11.57 21.97 -8.90
C ALA A 846 11.23 20.79 -9.84
N LYS A 847 11.99 20.59 -10.93
CA LYS A 847 11.76 19.50 -11.91
C LYS A 847 11.62 18.13 -11.23
N VAL A 848 12.40 17.89 -10.19
CA VAL A 848 12.37 16.64 -9.44
C VAL A 848 11.00 16.42 -8.81
N LEU A 849 10.47 17.43 -8.11
CA LEU A 849 9.14 17.35 -7.50
C LEU A 849 8.08 17.06 -8.56
N VAL A 850 8.20 17.68 -9.73
CA VAL A 850 7.27 17.44 -10.86
C VAL A 850 7.41 16.01 -11.40
N ASP A 851 8.63 15.51 -11.55
CA ASP A 851 8.88 14.13 -11.99
C ASP A 851 8.38 13.11 -10.93
N THR A 852 8.41 13.45 -9.64
CA THR A 852 7.84 12.65 -8.55
C THR A 852 6.30 12.63 -8.58
N PHE A 853 5.66 13.79 -8.67
CA PHE A 853 4.19 13.90 -8.68
C PHE A 853 3.57 13.42 -9.99
N PHE A 854 4.21 13.74 -11.11
CA PHE A 854 3.74 13.48 -12.45
C PHE A 854 4.87 12.81 -13.24
N PRO A 855 5.08 11.50 -13.08
CA PRO A 855 6.11 10.79 -13.83
C PRO A 855 5.93 11.01 -15.35
N PRO A 856 7.02 11.23 -16.10
CA PRO A 856 6.92 11.33 -17.55
C PRO A 856 6.36 10.02 -18.10
N LYS A 857 5.46 10.11 -19.10
CA LYS A 857 4.99 8.92 -19.80
C LYS A 857 6.20 8.28 -20.51
N PRO A 858 6.40 6.95 -20.37
CA PRO A 858 7.52 6.24 -20.98
C PRO A 858 7.50 6.28 -22.50
#